data_AF-A0A2V9DKA1-F1
#
_entry.id   AF-A0A2V9DKA1-F1
#
_cell.length_a   1.000
_cell.length_b   1.000
_cell.length_c   1.000
_cell.angle_alpha   90.00
_cell.angle_beta   90.00
_cell.angle_gamma   90.00
#
_symmetry.space_group_name_H-M   'P 1'
#
loop_
_entity.id
_entity.type
_entity.pdbx_description
1 polymer ?
#
loop_
_entity_poly.entity_id
_entity_poly.type
_entity_poly.pdbx_seq_one_letter_code
_entity_poly.pdbx_strand_id
1 'polypeptide(L)'
;MKTQLSLIALSLLVAAPAAATPAAPQAAPQATPQGSHDKRADVARGKDSPGDYSQPDAGKRAQSYYNFAMGRLYEELYEASSRGEYANQAIEFYKKAYELDPRAPVIGERLAEIYFKSQRIRDAVLEAQEILKRDPDNLPARRLLAHIYVRTLGDLSGAAGQRETVGRAIEQYREILRIDPGDTEAALWLARLYRLENEHEKAGEVLRGLLEREPENEAAVEQLTQLLLDSGKSSEAIALLERIVKRSPTAGLLDLLGDAYTQTHDPAQAEQAYRKAVELDPADVGHRRGLAQALLAQEKYAPALEQFKKLVEIEPDDADNYLRLAQIYRQLHHLDKAEENVLHAKQRSPGSLEVIYYEAMIYEAQGRFDDAIRVLSDAVAGVKSQAGLTPATRRTLAILYEQLGRLYRDVENYSAAINTFQEMLKLGEEEDRRARVLVVDTYRAGRDLAKALQESRKALEAYPKDRSIRVTHALLLGEKGDTDEAAKFLRGMLTGGSDEREIYLDLAQIYERGRRYADAEAAARMAEKMAGRPAENEMVWFMLGAIFERQKKYDLAEGQFKRVLEINPRNAPTLNYYGYMLADLGLRLDEATNLVKRALAEDPHNGAYLDSLGWAYFKQNRLAEAEGSLRKAVERNGHDPTIRDHLGDVYSKLGRPDLAAAEWEKALAEWRHALPTENETDKVAALEQKLSDLKHRLAQQKAAGEAKPE
;
A
#
# COMPACT_ATOMS: atom_id res chain seq x y z
N MET A 1 -19.48 -3.32 29.32
CA MET A 1 -18.75 -2.66 28.21
C MET A 1 -17.92 -1.43 28.62
N LYS A 2 -16.66 -1.61 28.97
CA LYS A 2 -15.63 -0.59 28.74
C LYS A 2 -14.42 -1.28 28.13
N THR A 3 -14.51 -1.60 26.85
CA THR A 3 -13.29 -1.86 26.07
C THR A 3 -12.41 -0.63 26.17
N GLN A 4 -11.22 -0.79 26.72
CA GLN A 4 -10.08 0.00 26.29
C GLN A 4 -10.01 -0.14 24.76
N LEU A 5 -10.59 0.81 24.04
CA LEU A 5 -10.23 1.07 22.66
C LEU A 5 -8.84 1.70 22.71
N SER A 6 -7.83 0.85 22.88
CA SER A 6 -6.50 1.16 22.37
C SER A 6 -6.67 1.26 20.87
N LEU A 7 -6.78 2.49 20.35
CA LEU A 7 -6.72 2.77 18.93
C LEU A 7 -5.37 2.25 18.41
N ILE A 8 -5.39 1.05 17.84
CA ILE A 8 -4.28 0.54 17.03
C ILE A 8 -4.28 1.39 15.77
N ALA A 9 -3.45 2.43 15.75
CA ALA A 9 -3.08 3.10 14.51
C ALA A 9 -2.27 2.10 13.68
N LEU A 10 -2.92 1.50 12.69
CA LEU A 10 -2.27 0.70 11.65
C LEU A 10 -1.59 1.67 10.67
N SER A 11 -0.37 2.09 10.96
CA SER A 11 0.47 2.83 10.02
C SER A 11 1.24 1.86 9.12
N LEU A 12 0.67 1.55 7.97
CA LEU A 12 1.41 1.01 6.82
C LEU A 12 2.38 2.10 6.34
N LEU A 13 3.68 1.87 6.54
CA LEU A 13 4.76 2.70 6.01
C LEU A 13 4.97 2.34 4.54
N VAL A 14 4.39 3.10 3.61
CA VAL A 14 4.87 3.17 2.22
C VAL A 14 5.74 4.42 2.12
N ALA A 15 7.03 4.23 1.91
CA ALA A 15 7.99 5.29 1.67
C ALA A 15 7.77 5.87 0.26
N ALA A 16 7.42 7.15 0.18
CA ALA A 16 7.53 7.93 -1.06
C ALA A 16 8.72 8.90 -0.93
N PRO A 17 9.62 8.99 -1.93
CA PRO A 17 10.72 9.95 -1.91
C PRO A 17 10.21 11.37 -2.14
N ALA A 18 10.77 12.33 -1.39
CA ALA A 18 10.44 13.74 -1.45
C ALA A 18 10.74 14.34 -2.84
N ALA A 19 9.71 14.92 -3.47
CA ALA A 19 9.83 15.72 -4.67
C ALA A 19 10.49 17.07 -4.35
N ALA A 20 11.56 17.41 -5.07
CA ALA A 20 12.21 18.70 -5.02
C ALA A 20 11.31 19.78 -5.65
N THR A 21 11.16 20.91 -4.96
CA THR A 21 10.46 22.10 -5.42
C THR A 21 11.14 22.72 -6.65
N PRO A 22 10.42 23.04 -7.74
CA PRO A 22 11.00 23.78 -8.86
C PRO A 22 11.14 25.27 -8.50
N ALA A 23 12.34 25.80 -8.72
CA ALA A 23 12.65 27.22 -8.62
C ALA A 23 11.91 28.02 -9.70
N ALA A 24 11.44 29.21 -9.33
CA ALA A 24 10.71 30.14 -10.18
C ALA A 24 11.52 30.60 -11.42
N PRO A 25 10.88 30.81 -12.58
CA PRO A 25 11.56 31.25 -13.79
C PRO A 25 11.92 32.74 -13.73
N GLN A 26 13.20 33.04 -13.95
CA GLN A 26 13.67 34.39 -14.22
C GLN A 26 13.33 34.81 -15.65
N ALA A 27 12.78 36.01 -15.76
CA ALA A 27 12.33 36.64 -16.98
C ALA A 27 13.48 36.87 -18.00
N ALA A 28 13.21 36.59 -19.27
CA ALA A 28 13.98 37.09 -20.40
C ALA A 28 13.12 38.05 -21.24
N PRO A 29 13.72 39.08 -21.87
CA PRO A 29 13.00 40.24 -22.36
C PRO A 29 12.40 40.06 -23.76
N GLN A 30 11.30 40.80 -23.94
CA GLN A 30 10.55 40.97 -25.18
C GLN A 30 11.42 41.56 -26.31
N ALA A 31 11.32 40.97 -27.50
CA ALA A 31 11.64 41.64 -28.76
C ALA A 31 10.45 41.47 -29.71
N THR A 32 9.87 42.61 -30.10
CA THR A 32 8.73 42.75 -31.00
C THR A 32 9.12 42.56 -32.47
N PRO A 33 8.14 42.30 -33.36
CA PRO A 33 8.35 41.76 -34.69
C PRO A 33 8.52 42.86 -35.74
N GLN A 34 9.43 42.69 -36.69
CA GLN A 34 9.38 43.38 -37.97
C GLN A 34 9.28 42.35 -39.10
N GLY A 35 8.17 42.43 -39.81
CA GLY A 35 7.81 41.55 -40.90
C GLY A 35 8.60 41.78 -42.18
N SER A 36 8.39 40.87 -43.12
CA SER A 36 8.56 41.14 -44.53
C SER A 36 7.49 40.37 -45.31
N HIS A 37 6.59 41.13 -45.92
CA HIS A 37 5.83 40.71 -47.09
C HIS A 37 6.77 40.69 -48.30
N ASP A 38 6.55 39.69 -49.15
CA ASP A 38 6.67 39.68 -50.60
C ASP A 38 7.77 40.52 -51.26
N LYS A 39 8.65 39.84 -51.99
CA LYS A 39 8.80 40.10 -53.43
C LYS A 39 9.38 38.90 -54.17
N ARG A 40 8.65 38.52 -55.22
CA ARG A 40 9.05 37.61 -56.30
C ARG A 40 10.29 38.10 -57.03
N ALA A 41 11.07 37.13 -57.49
CA ALA A 41 11.82 37.05 -58.74
C ALA A 41 12.66 38.27 -59.18
N ASP A 42 13.98 38.08 -59.17
CA ASP A 42 14.80 38.37 -60.35
C ASP A 42 16.07 37.51 -60.31
N VAL A 43 16.13 36.55 -61.25
CA VAL A 43 17.31 35.72 -61.52
C VAL A 43 18.28 36.58 -62.32
N ALA A 44 19.22 37.23 -61.65
CA ALA A 44 20.34 37.91 -62.29
C ALA A 44 21.53 36.96 -62.41
N ARG A 45 21.91 36.70 -63.66
CA ARG A 45 23.07 35.92 -64.12
C ARG A 45 24.37 36.37 -63.44
N GLY A 46 24.94 35.50 -62.62
CA GLY A 46 26.37 35.46 -62.30
C GLY A 46 27.09 34.54 -63.28
N LYS A 47 28.13 35.04 -63.92
CA LYS A 47 28.97 34.31 -64.89
C LYS A 47 29.82 33.27 -64.15
N ASP A 48 29.53 32.00 -64.37
CA ASP A 48 30.52 30.93 -64.23
C ASP A 48 30.80 30.32 -65.61
N SER A 49 32.09 30.20 -65.90
CA SER A 49 32.68 29.66 -67.12
C SER A 49 32.20 28.23 -67.42
N PRO A 50 32.11 27.81 -68.70
CA PRO A 50 31.71 26.46 -69.06
C PRO A 50 32.83 25.47 -68.72
N GLY A 51 32.80 24.95 -67.50
CA GLY A 51 33.60 23.80 -67.07
C GLY A 51 32.95 22.51 -67.56
N ASP A 52 33.48 21.98 -68.66
CA ASP A 52 33.58 20.57 -69.04
C ASP A 52 32.50 19.60 -68.49
N TYR A 53 31.39 19.46 -69.23
CA TYR A 53 30.50 18.30 -69.11
C TYR A 53 31.09 17.11 -69.86
N SER A 54 32.13 16.49 -69.30
CA SER A 54 32.54 15.16 -69.74
C SER A 54 31.50 14.13 -69.24
N GLN A 55 30.91 13.37 -70.16
CA GLN A 55 30.11 12.20 -69.80
C GLN A 55 30.97 11.26 -68.93
N PRO A 56 30.43 10.64 -67.88
CA PRO A 56 31.18 9.66 -67.10
C PRO A 56 31.64 8.54 -68.03
N ASP A 57 32.94 8.29 -68.04
CA ASP A 57 33.60 7.23 -68.80
C ASP A 57 32.82 5.91 -68.64
N ALA A 58 32.21 5.42 -69.73
CA ALA A 58 31.36 4.24 -69.72
C ALA A 58 32.10 3.01 -69.16
N GLY A 59 33.44 2.97 -69.28
CA GLY A 59 34.28 1.94 -68.68
C GLY A 59 34.29 1.99 -67.15
N LYS A 60 34.39 3.17 -66.54
CA LYS A 60 34.37 3.34 -65.07
C LYS A 60 33.03 2.96 -64.48
N ARG A 61 31.92 3.32 -65.13
CA ARG A 61 30.58 2.95 -64.68
C ARG A 61 30.36 1.43 -64.73
N ALA A 62 30.77 0.77 -65.82
CA ALA A 62 30.70 -0.69 -65.92
C ALA A 62 31.55 -1.40 -64.85
N GLN A 63 32.75 -0.89 -64.57
CA GLN A 63 33.60 -1.41 -63.49
C GLN A 63 32.99 -1.18 -62.10
N SER A 64 32.35 -0.03 -61.84
CA SER A 64 31.65 0.21 -60.57
C SER A 64 30.52 -0.81 -60.37
N TYR A 65 29.69 -1.05 -61.39
CA TYR A 65 28.64 -2.08 -61.33
C TYR A 65 29.17 -3.49 -61.07
N TYR A 66 30.26 -3.88 -61.76
CA TYR A 66 30.90 -5.17 -61.52
C TYR A 66 31.37 -5.31 -60.06
N ASN A 67 32.08 -4.31 -59.55
CA ASN A 67 32.57 -4.34 -58.18
C ASN A 67 31.41 -4.33 -57.17
N PHE A 68 30.34 -3.57 -57.42
CA PHE A 68 29.15 -3.57 -56.57
C PHE A 68 28.47 -4.95 -56.53
N ALA A 69 28.29 -5.60 -57.68
CA ALA A 69 27.71 -6.94 -57.77
C ALA A 69 28.57 -7.99 -57.05
N MET A 70 29.90 -7.92 -57.19
CA MET A 70 30.80 -8.78 -56.43
C MET A 70 30.73 -8.50 -54.93
N GLY A 71 30.62 -7.24 -54.52
CA GLY A 71 30.39 -6.86 -53.12
C GLY A 71 29.12 -7.51 -52.56
N ARG A 72 28.00 -7.44 -53.31
CA ARG A 72 26.73 -8.09 -52.96
C ARG A 72 26.83 -9.60 -52.81
N LEU A 73 27.52 -10.26 -53.75
CA LEU A 73 27.75 -11.71 -53.67
C LEU A 73 28.49 -12.09 -52.39
N TYR A 74 29.55 -11.36 -52.04
CA TYR A 74 30.32 -11.64 -50.83
C TYR A 74 29.59 -11.24 -49.54
N GLU A 75 28.75 -10.20 -49.58
CA GLU A 75 27.82 -9.88 -48.48
C GLU A 75 26.87 -11.05 -48.22
N GLU A 76 26.24 -11.61 -49.26
CA GLU A 76 25.32 -12.75 -49.12
C GLU A 76 26.04 -14.02 -48.63
N LEU A 77 27.27 -14.28 -49.10
CA LEU A 77 28.09 -15.37 -48.58
C LEU A 77 28.45 -15.16 -47.11
N TYR A 78 28.74 -13.92 -46.70
CA TYR A 78 28.98 -13.59 -45.31
C TYR A 78 27.72 -13.81 -44.46
N GLU A 79 26.54 -13.37 -44.91
CA GLU A 79 25.27 -13.61 -44.20
C GLU A 79 24.98 -15.10 -44.04
N ALA A 80 25.25 -15.91 -45.07
CA ALA A 80 25.01 -17.35 -45.03
C ALA A 80 26.01 -18.12 -44.15
N SER A 81 27.25 -17.65 -44.05
CA SER A 81 28.34 -18.44 -43.46
C SER A 81 28.99 -17.81 -42.21
N SER A 82 28.74 -16.53 -41.94
CA SER A 82 29.38 -15.71 -40.90
C SER A 82 30.93 -15.73 -40.92
N ARG A 83 31.56 -16.03 -42.08
CA ARG A 83 33.02 -16.08 -42.19
C ARG A 83 33.58 -14.69 -42.48
N GLY A 84 34.45 -14.18 -41.61
CA GLY A 84 35.03 -12.83 -41.73
C GLY A 84 35.78 -12.56 -43.04
N GLU A 85 36.29 -13.60 -43.71
CA GLU A 85 36.91 -13.48 -45.05
C GLU A 85 35.94 -12.92 -46.10
N TYR A 86 34.69 -13.38 -46.12
CA TYR A 86 33.68 -12.89 -47.05
C TYR A 86 33.27 -11.46 -46.73
N ALA A 87 33.20 -11.08 -45.45
CA ALA A 87 32.98 -9.68 -45.06
C ALA A 87 34.12 -8.77 -45.56
N ASN A 88 35.37 -9.21 -45.42
CA ASN A 88 36.53 -8.47 -45.96
C ASN A 88 36.43 -8.29 -47.47
N GLN A 89 36.09 -9.35 -48.19
CA GLN A 89 35.95 -9.30 -49.65
C GLN A 89 34.81 -8.37 -50.05
N ALA A 90 33.65 -8.45 -49.41
CA ALA A 90 32.52 -7.56 -49.65
C ALA A 90 32.92 -6.09 -49.47
N ILE A 91 33.58 -5.75 -48.35
CA ILE A 91 34.09 -4.40 -48.05
C ILE A 91 35.06 -3.92 -49.13
N GLU A 92 36.03 -4.74 -49.54
CA GLU A 92 37.01 -4.38 -50.57
C GLU A 92 36.34 -4.10 -51.93
N PHE A 93 35.38 -4.94 -52.32
CA PHE A 93 34.63 -4.75 -53.56
C PHE A 93 33.73 -3.51 -53.51
N TYR A 94 33.06 -3.23 -52.38
CA TYR A 94 32.29 -2.00 -52.22
C TYR A 94 33.16 -0.74 -52.22
N LYS A 95 34.33 -0.76 -51.57
CA LYS A 95 35.29 0.36 -51.63
C LYS A 95 35.70 0.66 -53.06
N LYS A 96 36.07 -0.34 -53.85
CA LYS A 96 36.41 -0.18 -55.27
C LYS A 96 35.23 0.38 -56.08
N ALA A 97 34.02 -0.13 -55.83
CA ALA A 97 32.82 0.37 -56.49
C ALA A 97 32.56 1.85 -56.16
N TYR A 98 32.81 2.25 -54.91
CA TYR A 98 32.61 3.61 -54.40
C TYR A 98 33.69 4.58 -54.87
N GLU A 99 34.94 4.15 -55.01
CA GLU A 99 36.00 4.95 -55.63
C GLU A 99 35.69 5.28 -57.10
N LEU A 100 35.07 4.34 -57.81
CA LEU A 100 34.70 4.49 -59.22
C LEU A 100 33.42 5.31 -59.43
N ASP A 101 32.48 5.27 -58.46
CA ASP A 101 31.27 6.10 -58.45
C ASP A 101 30.93 6.63 -57.04
N PRO A 102 31.63 7.69 -56.57
CA PRO A 102 31.44 8.22 -55.21
C PRO A 102 30.09 8.90 -54.97
N ARG A 103 29.30 9.09 -56.03
CA ARG A 103 27.99 9.76 -55.99
C ARG A 103 26.82 8.78 -55.91
N ALA A 104 27.06 7.47 -56.03
CA ALA A 104 26.03 6.45 -55.93
C ALA A 104 25.71 6.15 -54.45
N PRO A 105 24.53 6.55 -53.92
CA PRO A 105 24.21 6.41 -52.49
C PRO A 105 24.20 4.95 -52.03
N VAL A 106 23.65 4.07 -52.87
CA VAL A 106 23.48 2.62 -52.60
C VAL A 106 24.80 1.92 -52.28
N ILE A 107 25.94 2.36 -52.85
CA ILE A 107 27.23 1.72 -52.61
C ILE A 107 27.73 2.06 -51.21
N GLY A 108 27.68 3.34 -50.82
CA GLY A 108 28.04 3.79 -49.48
C GLY A 108 27.14 3.19 -48.41
N GLU A 109 25.84 3.13 -48.66
CA GLU A 109 24.85 2.51 -47.75
C GLU A 109 25.19 1.03 -47.48
N ARG A 110 25.49 0.25 -48.53
CA ARG A 110 25.87 -1.17 -48.38
C ARG A 110 27.22 -1.34 -47.70
N LEU A 111 28.17 -0.45 -47.97
CA LEU A 111 29.48 -0.44 -47.31
C LEU A 111 29.34 -0.20 -45.79
N ALA A 112 28.53 0.79 -45.39
CA ALA A 112 28.25 1.07 -43.99
C ALA A 112 27.53 -0.11 -43.31
N GLU A 113 26.56 -0.72 -43.99
CA GLU A 113 25.81 -1.89 -43.50
C GLU A 113 26.72 -3.11 -43.26
N ILE A 114 27.61 -3.45 -44.19
CA ILE A 114 28.52 -4.59 -44.01
C ILE A 114 29.57 -4.33 -42.91
N TYR A 115 30.00 -3.07 -42.72
CA TYR A 115 30.82 -2.72 -41.57
C TYR A 115 30.09 -3.01 -40.26
N PHE A 116 28.81 -2.62 -40.16
CA PHE A 116 28.01 -2.89 -38.97
C PHE A 116 27.83 -4.39 -38.72
N LYS A 117 27.41 -5.15 -39.74
CA LYS A 117 27.20 -6.61 -39.62
C LYS A 117 28.47 -7.35 -39.21
N SER A 118 29.63 -6.90 -39.71
CA SER A 118 30.95 -7.45 -39.38
C SER A 118 31.56 -6.92 -38.07
N GLN A 119 30.76 -6.30 -37.20
CA GLN A 119 31.15 -5.75 -35.89
C GLN A 119 32.19 -4.61 -35.97
N ARG A 120 32.35 -3.97 -37.13
CA ARG A 120 33.21 -2.80 -37.34
C ARG A 120 32.43 -1.51 -37.11
N ILE A 121 31.96 -1.34 -35.87
CA ILE A 121 31.02 -0.27 -35.48
C ILE A 121 31.57 1.13 -35.81
N ARG A 122 32.86 1.37 -35.55
CA ARG A 122 33.50 2.67 -35.83
C ARG A 122 33.47 3.01 -37.32
N ASP A 123 33.80 2.04 -38.17
CA ASP A 123 33.82 2.24 -39.62
C ASP A 123 32.41 2.46 -40.17
N ALA A 124 31.42 1.72 -39.64
CA ALA A 124 30.01 1.90 -40.00
C ALA A 124 29.50 3.31 -39.67
N VAL A 125 29.82 3.82 -38.46
CA VAL A 125 29.41 5.17 -38.04
C VAL A 125 30.08 6.23 -38.90
N LEU A 126 31.38 6.12 -39.17
CA LEU A 126 32.10 7.08 -40.01
C LEU A 126 31.55 7.12 -41.43
N GLU A 127 31.33 5.95 -42.05
CA GLU A 127 30.79 5.89 -43.41
C GLU A 127 29.37 6.46 -43.48
N ALA A 128 28.50 6.08 -42.53
CA ALA A 128 27.13 6.63 -42.50
C ALA A 128 27.11 8.15 -42.26
N GLN A 129 28.00 8.70 -41.44
CA GLN A 129 28.15 10.15 -41.28
C GLN A 129 28.64 10.85 -42.54
N GLU A 130 29.57 10.23 -43.30
CA GLU A 130 30.02 10.77 -44.58
C GLU A 130 28.90 10.78 -45.64
N ILE A 131 28.04 9.77 -45.64
CA ILE A 131 26.84 9.76 -46.48
C ILE A 131 25.94 10.96 -46.12
N LEU A 132 25.66 11.18 -44.84
CA LEU A 132 24.81 12.29 -44.38
C LEU A 132 25.40 13.68 -44.61
N LYS A 133 26.73 13.82 -44.72
CA LYS A 133 27.36 15.09 -45.12
C LYS A 133 27.04 15.46 -46.57
N ARG A 134 26.84 14.46 -47.44
CA ARG A 134 26.55 14.66 -48.87
C ARG A 134 25.05 14.71 -49.14
N ASP A 135 24.31 13.86 -48.44
CA ASP A 135 22.85 13.75 -48.53
C ASP A 135 22.26 13.70 -47.10
N PRO A 136 21.92 14.86 -46.51
CA PRO A 136 21.32 14.93 -45.18
C PRO A 136 19.97 14.20 -45.06
N ASP A 137 19.30 13.89 -46.17
CA ASP A 137 17.99 13.23 -46.16
C ASP A 137 18.09 11.71 -46.46
N ASN A 138 19.31 11.15 -46.47
CA ASN A 138 19.53 9.72 -46.71
C ASN A 138 18.96 8.85 -45.56
N LEU A 139 17.73 8.35 -45.78
CA LEU A 139 16.98 7.59 -44.79
C LEU A 139 17.69 6.28 -44.35
N PRO A 140 18.28 5.47 -45.26
CA PRO A 140 19.02 4.27 -44.85
C PRO A 140 20.20 4.56 -43.91
N ALA A 141 21.00 5.59 -44.20
CA ALA A 141 22.13 5.97 -43.34
C ALA A 141 21.66 6.46 -41.96
N ARG A 142 20.56 7.22 -41.88
CA ARG A 142 19.97 7.63 -40.60
C ARG A 142 19.47 6.45 -39.78
N ARG A 143 18.76 5.50 -40.42
CA ARG A 143 18.28 4.27 -39.75
C ARG A 143 19.43 3.43 -39.22
N LEU A 144 20.50 3.26 -40.01
CA LEU A 144 21.71 2.55 -39.58
C LEU A 144 22.35 3.22 -38.35
N LEU A 145 22.55 4.54 -38.38
CA LEU A 145 23.09 5.27 -37.22
C LEU A 145 22.17 5.18 -35.99
N ALA A 146 20.86 5.35 -36.16
CA ALA A 146 19.89 5.23 -35.08
C ALA A 146 19.96 3.85 -34.41
N HIS A 147 20.00 2.79 -35.22
CA HIS A 147 20.11 1.41 -34.75
C HIS A 147 21.45 1.15 -34.04
N ILE A 148 22.57 1.62 -34.61
CA ILE A 148 23.89 1.53 -33.98
C ILE A 148 23.88 2.19 -32.61
N TYR A 149 23.40 3.44 -32.51
CA TYR A 149 23.41 4.18 -31.27
C TYR A 149 22.56 3.50 -30.20
N VAL A 150 21.34 3.06 -30.51
CA VAL A 150 20.49 2.33 -29.56
C VAL A 150 21.16 1.04 -29.09
N ARG A 151 21.74 0.25 -30.00
CA ARG A 151 22.43 -0.99 -29.66
C ARG A 151 23.61 -0.75 -28.72
N THR A 152 24.37 0.30 -28.95
CA THR A 152 25.54 0.66 -28.12
C THR A 152 25.19 1.17 -26.72
N LEU A 153 23.93 1.52 -26.43
CA LEU A 153 23.53 1.98 -25.09
C LEU A 153 23.78 0.94 -24.00
N GLY A 154 23.58 -0.35 -24.30
CA GLY A 154 23.78 -1.45 -23.35
C GLY A 154 25.25 -1.73 -23.01
N ASP A 155 26.18 -1.35 -23.87
CA ASP A 155 27.61 -1.68 -23.76
C ASP A 155 28.44 -0.57 -23.07
N LEU A 156 27.83 0.59 -22.77
CA LEU A 156 28.52 1.75 -22.24
C LEU A 156 28.63 1.73 -20.72
N SER A 157 29.88 1.77 -20.23
CA SER A 157 30.19 2.00 -18.81
C SER A 157 30.27 3.50 -18.52
N GLY A 158 29.19 4.09 -18.00
CA GLY A 158 29.18 5.44 -17.44
C GLY A 158 28.11 6.38 -17.99
N ALA A 159 27.53 7.19 -17.09
CA ALA A 159 26.37 8.04 -17.37
C ALA A 159 26.59 9.12 -18.45
N ALA A 160 27.81 9.66 -18.56
CA ALA A 160 28.12 10.70 -19.53
C ALA A 160 28.14 10.18 -20.99
N GLY A 161 28.78 9.02 -21.21
CA GLY A 161 28.81 8.38 -22.53
C GLY A 161 27.44 7.86 -22.96
N GLN A 162 26.63 7.40 -22.00
CA GLN A 162 25.24 7.01 -22.25
C GLN A 162 24.41 8.22 -22.71
N ARG A 163 24.43 9.35 -21.99
CA ARG A 163 23.67 10.55 -22.42
C ARG A 163 24.06 11.06 -23.80
N GLU A 164 25.35 11.12 -24.11
CA GLU A 164 25.79 11.57 -25.44
C GLU A 164 25.25 10.64 -26.54
N THR A 165 25.31 9.33 -26.32
CA THR A 165 24.83 8.34 -27.28
C THR A 165 23.30 8.39 -27.44
N VAL A 166 22.56 8.59 -26.34
CA VAL A 166 21.11 8.83 -26.37
C VAL A 166 20.78 10.08 -27.17
N GLY A 167 21.51 11.19 -26.97
CA GLY A 167 21.33 12.43 -27.72
C GLY A 167 21.51 12.23 -29.23
N ARG A 168 22.54 11.48 -29.64
CA ARG A 168 22.76 11.14 -31.05
C ARG A 168 21.66 10.24 -31.62
N ALA A 169 21.17 9.26 -30.85
CA ALA A 169 20.06 8.41 -31.25
C ALA A 169 18.77 9.22 -31.45
N ILE A 170 18.45 10.12 -30.50
CA ILE A 170 17.32 11.05 -30.58
C ILE A 170 17.41 11.89 -31.85
N GLU A 171 18.57 12.47 -32.15
CA GLU A 171 18.78 13.25 -33.37
C GLU A 171 18.42 12.44 -34.63
N GLN A 172 18.90 11.20 -34.73
CA GLN A 172 18.63 10.37 -35.91
C GLN A 172 17.14 10.03 -36.04
N TYR A 173 16.47 9.61 -34.96
CA TYR A 173 15.04 9.31 -35.02
C TYR A 173 14.17 10.53 -35.29
N ARG A 174 14.54 11.72 -34.79
CA ARG A 174 13.85 12.97 -35.14
C ARG A 174 13.93 13.29 -36.62
N GLU A 175 15.12 13.14 -37.21
CA GLU A 175 15.30 13.40 -38.64
C GLU A 175 14.63 12.32 -39.50
N ILE A 176 14.63 11.05 -39.08
CA ILE A 176 13.83 9.98 -39.72
C ILE A 176 12.36 10.39 -39.77
N LEU A 177 11.77 10.85 -38.66
CA LEU A 177 10.36 11.27 -38.61
C LEU A 177 10.09 12.59 -39.34
N ARG A 178 11.11 13.43 -39.58
CA ARG A 178 10.97 14.62 -40.45
C ARG A 178 10.83 14.20 -41.91
N ILE A 179 11.57 13.18 -42.34
CA ILE A 179 11.61 12.69 -43.73
C ILE A 179 10.44 11.74 -44.00
N ASP A 180 10.19 10.82 -43.06
CA ASP A 180 9.11 9.83 -43.08
C ASP A 180 8.29 9.92 -41.78
N PRO A 181 7.31 10.85 -41.72
CA PRO A 181 6.47 11.00 -40.53
C PRO A 181 5.65 9.77 -40.17
N GLY A 182 5.49 8.81 -41.10
CA GLY A 182 4.74 7.57 -40.90
C GLY A 182 5.57 6.42 -40.32
N ASP A 183 6.86 6.62 -40.04
CA ASP A 183 7.73 5.57 -39.50
C ASP A 183 7.38 5.26 -38.03
N THR A 184 6.54 4.26 -37.83
CA THR A 184 6.07 3.80 -36.52
C THR A 184 7.21 3.31 -35.63
N GLU A 185 8.19 2.60 -36.18
CA GLU A 185 9.34 2.11 -35.40
C GLU A 185 10.16 3.29 -34.87
N ALA A 186 10.44 4.28 -35.72
CA ALA A 186 11.14 5.49 -35.33
C ALA A 186 10.40 6.30 -34.27
N ALA A 187 9.08 6.42 -34.38
CA ALA A 187 8.24 7.10 -33.38
C ALA A 187 8.29 6.40 -32.01
N LEU A 188 8.14 5.08 -31.98
CA LEU A 188 8.20 4.30 -30.73
C LEU A 188 9.58 4.38 -30.07
N TRP A 189 10.67 4.30 -30.86
CA TRP A 189 12.02 4.47 -30.30
C TRP A 189 12.29 5.87 -29.80
N LEU A 190 11.87 6.89 -30.55
CA LEU A 190 12.05 8.29 -30.13
C LEU A 190 11.32 8.56 -28.81
N ALA A 191 10.10 8.05 -28.64
CA ALA A 191 9.36 8.18 -27.39
C ALA A 191 10.06 7.50 -26.21
N ARG A 192 10.59 6.27 -26.39
CA ARG A 192 11.37 5.56 -25.36
C ARG A 192 12.62 6.33 -24.96
N LEU A 193 13.35 6.88 -25.93
CA LEU A 193 14.56 7.66 -25.69
C LEU A 193 14.25 8.97 -24.95
N TYR A 194 13.16 9.66 -25.32
CA TYR A 194 12.70 10.82 -24.56
C TYR A 194 12.31 10.47 -23.13
N ARG A 195 11.63 9.34 -22.91
CA ARG A 195 11.31 8.87 -21.55
C ARG A 195 12.58 8.60 -20.73
N LEU A 196 13.61 8.01 -21.34
CA LEU A 196 14.91 7.74 -20.69
C LEU A 196 15.63 9.03 -20.25
N GLU A 197 15.52 10.11 -21.03
CA GLU A 197 16.05 11.43 -20.68
C GLU A 197 15.12 12.24 -19.75
N ASN A 198 14.03 11.64 -19.26
CA ASN A 198 12.97 12.29 -18.48
C ASN A 198 12.27 13.45 -19.22
N GLU A 199 12.31 13.44 -20.56
CA GLU A 199 11.61 14.39 -21.44
C GLU A 199 10.16 13.91 -21.71
N HIS A 200 9.39 13.71 -20.64
CA HIS A 200 8.07 13.07 -20.71
C HIS A 200 7.07 13.76 -21.66
N GLU A 201 7.06 15.10 -21.72
CA GLU A 201 6.14 15.83 -22.61
C GLU A 201 6.44 15.56 -24.09
N LYS A 202 7.72 15.54 -24.49
CA LYS A 202 8.11 15.22 -25.87
C LYS A 202 7.80 13.78 -26.24
N ALA A 203 8.02 12.83 -25.32
CA ALA A 203 7.61 11.45 -25.51
C ALA A 203 6.09 11.33 -25.76
N GLY A 204 5.29 12.06 -24.97
CA GLY A 204 3.85 12.11 -25.11
C GLY A 204 3.40 12.73 -26.45
N GLU A 205 4.04 13.81 -26.91
CA GLU A 205 3.75 14.41 -28.22
C GLU A 205 4.00 13.44 -29.38
N VAL A 206 5.13 12.73 -29.37
CA VAL A 206 5.46 11.75 -30.41
C VAL A 206 4.43 10.62 -30.46
N LEU A 207 4.06 10.06 -29.30
CA LEU A 207 3.09 8.97 -29.21
C LEU A 207 1.67 9.41 -29.59
N ARG A 208 1.24 10.61 -29.17
CA ARG A 208 -0.07 11.16 -29.58
C ARG A 208 -0.11 11.38 -31.09
N GLY A 209 0.95 11.93 -31.68
CA GLY A 209 1.04 12.11 -33.13
C GLY A 209 1.02 10.78 -33.92
N LEU A 210 1.61 9.72 -33.37
CA LEU A 210 1.48 8.37 -33.93
C LEU A 210 0.03 7.87 -33.84
N LEU A 211 -0.62 8.01 -32.68
CA LEU A 211 -2.01 7.58 -32.45
C LEU A 211 -3.06 8.39 -33.23
N GLU A 212 -2.75 9.60 -33.71
CA GLU A 212 -3.62 10.33 -34.63
C GLU A 212 -3.75 9.63 -35.99
N ARG A 213 -2.67 8.98 -36.44
CA ARG A 213 -2.60 8.26 -37.72
C ARG A 213 -2.93 6.78 -37.59
N GLU A 214 -2.47 6.18 -36.50
CA GLU A 214 -2.70 4.78 -36.16
C GLU A 214 -3.39 4.67 -34.78
N PRO A 215 -4.70 4.99 -34.69
CA PRO A 215 -5.40 5.00 -33.40
C PRO A 215 -5.42 3.67 -32.65
N GLU A 216 -5.14 2.57 -33.35
CA GLU A 216 -5.20 1.20 -32.84
C GLU A 216 -3.80 0.59 -32.69
N ASN A 217 -2.74 1.40 -32.74
CA ASN A 217 -1.37 0.94 -32.49
C ASN A 217 -1.17 0.61 -31.00
N GLU A 218 -1.27 -0.67 -30.66
CA GLU A 218 -1.21 -1.17 -29.28
C GLU A 218 0.09 -0.76 -28.57
N ALA A 219 1.24 -0.86 -29.23
CA ALA A 219 2.53 -0.49 -28.64
C ALA A 219 2.63 1.02 -28.31
N ALA A 220 1.98 1.88 -29.10
CA ALA A 220 1.91 3.31 -28.84
C ALA A 220 0.95 3.63 -27.69
N VAL A 221 -0.20 2.94 -27.64
CA VAL A 221 -1.16 3.07 -26.52
C VAL A 221 -0.51 2.62 -25.22
N GLU A 222 0.17 1.48 -25.20
CA GLU A 222 0.87 0.95 -24.03
C GLU A 222 1.91 1.94 -23.51
N GLN A 223 2.81 2.42 -24.38
CA GLN A 223 3.85 3.37 -23.97
C GLN A 223 3.29 4.71 -23.49
N LEU A 224 2.25 5.23 -24.14
CA LEU A 224 1.62 6.49 -23.74
C LEU A 224 0.91 6.33 -22.40
N THR A 225 0.22 5.21 -22.21
CA THR A 225 -0.46 4.90 -20.95
C THR A 225 0.55 4.79 -19.82
N GLN A 226 1.62 4.01 -19.98
CA GLN A 226 2.66 3.89 -18.95
C GLN A 226 3.27 5.26 -18.62
N LEU A 227 3.57 6.07 -19.64
CA LEU A 227 4.09 7.42 -19.46
C LEU A 227 3.13 8.31 -18.66
N LEU A 228 1.81 8.23 -18.91
CA LEU A 228 0.79 8.96 -18.18
C LEU A 228 0.68 8.48 -16.72
N LEU A 229 0.71 7.17 -16.49
CA LEU A 229 0.69 6.57 -15.15
C LEU A 229 1.93 6.97 -14.33
N ASP A 230 3.12 6.89 -14.92
CA ASP A 230 4.39 7.31 -14.30
C ASP A 230 4.38 8.81 -13.96
N SER A 231 3.67 9.62 -14.76
CA SER A 231 3.52 11.06 -14.57
C SER A 231 2.37 11.43 -13.61
N GLY A 232 1.69 10.45 -13.00
CA GLY A 232 0.53 10.66 -12.13
C GLY A 232 -0.74 11.14 -12.85
N LYS A 233 -0.77 11.11 -14.18
CA LYS A 233 -1.92 11.50 -15.03
C LYS A 233 -2.86 10.31 -15.28
N SER A 234 -3.21 9.57 -14.22
CA SER A 234 -3.95 8.30 -14.33
C SER A 234 -5.33 8.44 -14.98
N SER A 235 -6.04 9.56 -14.75
CA SER A 235 -7.34 9.80 -15.37
C SER A 235 -7.26 9.93 -16.89
N GLU A 236 -6.18 10.52 -17.42
CA GLU A 236 -5.94 10.61 -18.87
C GLU A 236 -5.61 9.24 -19.45
N ALA A 237 -4.82 8.44 -18.72
CA ALA A 237 -4.47 7.07 -19.11
C ALA A 237 -5.72 6.18 -19.24
N ILE A 238 -6.59 6.22 -18.22
CA ILE A 238 -7.87 5.48 -18.22
C ILE A 238 -8.75 5.93 -19.38
N ALA A 239 -8.95 7.24 -19.57
CA ALA A 239 -9.80 7.76 -20.64
C ALA A 239 -9.28 7.39 -22.04
N LEU A 240 -7.96 7.37 -22.23
CA LEU A 240 -7.33 6.89 -23.46
C LEU A 240 -7.68 5.41 -23.68
N LEU A 241 -7.40 4.56 -22.70
CA LEU A 241 -7.62 3.12 -22.78
C LEU A 241 -9.09 2.78 -22.99
N GLU A 242 -10.01 3.34 -22.21
CA GLU A 242 -11.47 3.13 -22.35
C GLU A 242 -11.95 3.40 -23.78
N ARG A 243 -11.45 4.48 -24.39
CA ARG A 243 -11.79 4.85 -25.77
C ARG A 243 -11.28 3.82 -26.77
N ILE A 244 -10.06 3.31 -26.60
CA ILE A 244 -9.44 2.34 -27.50
C ILE A 244 -10.09 0.96 -27.34
N VAL A 245 -10.18 0.43 -26.12
CA VAL A 245 -10.74 -0.91 -25.87
C VAL A 245 -12.22 -1.01 -26.24
N LYS A 246 -12.97 0.11 -26.23
CA LYS A 246 -14.36 0.13 -26.72
C LYS A 246 -14.47 -0.15 -28.23
N ARG A 247 -13.43 0.18 -29.00
CA ARG A 247 -13.38 -0.03 -30.45
C ARG A 247 -12.68 -1.33 -30.81
N SER A 248 -11.51 -1.55 -30.25
CA SER A 248 -10.61 -2.65 -30.57
C SER A 248 -10.06 -3.25 -29.26
N PRO A 249 -10.86 -4.09 -28.56
CA PRO A 249 -10.40 -4.71 -27.32
C PRO A 249 -9.36 -5.80 -27.61
N THR A 250 -8.20 -5.69 -26.99
CA THR A 250 -7.19 -6.77 -26.90
C THR A 250 -7.03 -7.17 -25.44
N ALA A 251 -6.53 -8.39 -25.20
CA ALA A 251 -6.30 -8.86 -23.83
C ALA A 251 -5.28 -7.96 -23.10
N GLY A 252 -4.18 -7.60 -23.76
CA GLY A 252 -3.14 -6.72 -23.22
C GLY A 252 -3.63 -5.31 -22.88
N LEU A 253 -4.43 -4.67 -23.74
CA LEU A 253 -4.98 -3.34 -23.43
C LEU A 253 -6.02 -3.35 -22.30
N LEU A 254 -6.79 -4.44 -22.18
CA LEU A 254 -7.73 -4.62 -21.07
C LEU A 254 -7.00 -4.88 -19.75
N ASP A 255 -5.90 -5.62 -19.79
CA ASP A 255 -5.02 -5.85 -18.64
C ASP A 255 -4.41 -4.53 -18.15
N LEU A 256 -3.87 -3.73 -19.08
CA LEU A 256 -3.31 -2.42 -18.78
C LEU A 256 -4.36 -1.43 -18.25
N LEU A 257 -5.62 -1.54 -18.71
CA LEU A 257 -6.74 -0.82 -18.13
C LEU A 257 -7.04 -1.27 -16.70
N GLY A 258 -6.95 -2.58 -16.43
CA GLY A 258 -7.02 -3.13 -15.08
C GLY A 258 -5.93 -2.56 -14.17
N ASP A 259 -4.69 -2.49 -14.65
CA ASP A 259 -3.55 -1.93 -13.91
C ASP A 259 -3.78 -0.44 -13.60
N ALA A 260 -4.24 0.32 -14.59
CA ALA A 260 -4.55 1.74 -14.43
C ALA A 260 -5.62 1.97 -13.35
N TYR A 261 -6.71 1.19 -13.36
CA TYR A 261 -7.75 1.27 -12.31
C TYR A 261 -7.23 0.85 -10.94
N THR A 262 -6.38 -0.19 -10.88
CA THR A 262 -5.75 -0.65 -9.64
C THR A 262 -4.91 0.44 -9.01
N GLN A 263 -4.11 1.16 -9.81
CA GLN A 263 -3.30 2.29 -9.34
C GLN A 263 -4.16 3.46 -8.82
N THR A 264 -5.34 3.68 -9.40
CA THR A 264 -6.30 4.69 -8.91
C THR A 264 -7.17 4.22 -7.74
N HIS A 265 -6.90 3.04 -7.18
CA HIS A 265 -7.66 2.42 -6.09
C HIS A 265 -9.15 2.19 -6.42
N ASP A 266 -9.47 1.87 -7.68
CA ASP A 266 -10.80 1.43 -8.11
C ASP A 266 -10.77 -0.07 -8.48
N PRO A 267 -10.78 -0.97 -7.48
CA PRO A 267 -10.64 -2.40 -7.74
C PRO A 267 -11.88 -2.99 -8.44
N ALA A 268 -13.03 -2.33 -8.39
CA ALA A 268 -14.25 -2.80 -9.04
C ALA A 268 -14.20 -2.66 -10.56
N GLN A 269 -13.64 -1.56 -11.07
CA GLN A 269 -13.39 -1.40 -12.50
C GLN A 269 -12.20 -2.26 -12.96
N ALA A 270 -11.16 -2.37 -12.12
CA ALA A 270 -10.04 -3.26 -12.39
C ALA A 270 -10.50 -4.72 -12.60
N GLU A 271 -11.36 -5.24 -11.72
CA GLU A 271 -11.95 -6.58 -11.87
C GLU A 271 -12.65 -6.76 -13.22
N GLN A 272 -13.41 -5.77 -13.68
CA GLN A 272 -14.13 -5.86 -14.96
C GLN A 272 -13.17 -5.91 -16.15
N ALA A 273 -12.11 -5.10 -16.10
CA ALA A 273 -11.09 -5.05 -17.14
C ALA A 273 -10.30 -6.37 -17.21
N TYR A 274 -9.75 -6.84 -16.08
CA TYR A 274 -9.01 -8.10 -16.02
C TYR A 274 -9.89 -9.32 -16.35
N ARG A 275 -11.17 -9.33 -15.94
CA ARG A 275 -12.08 -10.42 -16.30
C ARG A 275 -12.19 -10.55 -17.82
N LYS A 276 -12.37 -9.43 -18.53
CA LYS A 276 -12.42 -9.44 -20.00
C LYS A 276 -11.07 -9.84 -20.61
N ALA A 277 -9.95 -9.40 -20.02
CA ALA A 277 -8.63 -9.83 -20.46
C ALA A 277 -8.46 -11.36 -20.37
N VAL A 278 -8.85 -11.97 -19.23
CA VAL A 278 -8.85 -13.44 -19.04
C VAL A 278 -9.84 -14.16 -19.97
N GLU A 279 -10.96 -13.54 -20.34
CA GLU A 279 -11.91 -14.11 -21.31
C GLU A 279 -11.33 -14.13 -22.74
N LEU A 280 -10.54 -13.11 -23.13
CA LEU A 280 -9.91 -13.03 -24.44
C LEU A 280 -8.65 -13.89 -24.55
N ASP A 281 -7.82 -13.91 -23.49
CA ASP A 281 -6.64 -14.76 -23.40
C ASP A 281 -6.60 -15.48 -22.04
N PRO A 282 -7.19 -16.67 -21.95
CA PRO A 282 -7.20 -17.45 -20.71
C PRO A 282 -5.85 -18.06 -20.32
N ALA A 283 -4.88 -18.09 -21.26
CA ALA A 283 -3.58 -18.74 -21.08
C ALA A 283 -2.56 -17.80 -20.43
N ASP A 284 -2.74 -16.49 -20.58
CA ASP A 284 -1.90 -15.50 -19.90
C ASP A 284 -2.14 -15.51 -18.38
N VAL A 285 -1.06 -15.73 -17.64
CA VAL A 285 -1.09 -15.84 -16.17
C VAL A 285 -1.18 -14.46 -15.51
N GLY A 286 -0.64 -13.43 -16.16
CA GLY A 286 -0.69 -12.03 -15.71
C GLY A 286 -2.14 -11.55 -15.58
N HIS A 287 -2.97 -11.77 -16.59
CA HIS A 287 -4.39 -11.38 -16.57
C HIS A 287 -5.15 -12.03 -15.41
N ARG A 288 -4.87 -13.32 -15.18
CA ARG A 288 -5.48 -14.07 -14.07
C ARG A 288 -5.03 -13.55 -12.72
N ARG A 289 -3.74 -13.20 -12.59
CA ARG A 289 -3.17 -12.62 -11.37
C ARG A 289 -3.80 -11.25 -11.07
N GLY A 290 -3.91 -10.37 -12.06
CA GLY A 290 -4.60 -9.08 -11.93
C GLY A 290 -6.05 -9.25 -11.46
N LEU A 291 -6.80 -10.17 -12.08
CA LEU A 291 -8.18 -10.49 -11.66
C LEU A 291 -8.24 -11.00 -10.21
N ALA A 292 -7.36 -11.94 -9.84
CA ALA A 292 -7.33 -12.52 -8.50
C ALA A 292 -7.04 -11.46 -7.43
N GLN A 293 -6.09 -10.56 -7.70
CA GLN A 293 -5.73 -9.46 -6.81
C GLN A 293 -6.85 -8.41 -6.70
N ALA A 294 -7.49 -8.04 -7.81
CA ALA A 294 -8.61 -7.10 -7.81
C ALA A 294 -9.83 -7.65 -7.02
N LEU A 295 -10.09 -8.95 -7.11
CA LEU A 295 -11.12 -9.63 -6.30
C LEU A 295 -10.75 -9.64 -4.82
N LEU A 296 -9.49 -9.93 -4.49
CA LEU A 296 -9.00 -9.91 -3.11
C LEU A 296 -9.07 -8.52 -2.49
N ALA A 297 -8.70 -7.47 -3.24
CA ALA A 297 -8.78 -6.07 -2.80
C ALA A 297 -10.22 -5.60 -2.53
N GLN A 298 -11.22 -6.24 -3.15
CA GLN A 298 -12.65 -6.01 -2.87
C GLN A 298 -13.20 -6.93 -1.77
N GLU A 299 -12.35 -7.72 -1.12
CA GLU A 299 -12.75 -8.73 -0.13
C GLU A 299 -13.72 -9.78 -0.71
N LYS A 300 -13.73 -9.97 -2.03
CA LYS A 300 -14.50 -11.01 -2.72
C LYS A 300 -13.76 -12.34 -2.61
N TYR A 301 -13.70 -12.87 -1.39
CA TYR A 301 -12.88 -14.01 -1.02
C TYR A 301 -13.18 -15.29 -1.81
N ALA A 302 -14.46 -15.64 -2.02
CA ALA A 302 -14.80 -16.89 -2.71
C ALA A 302 -14.37 -16.88 -4.20
N PRO A 303 -14.68 -15.83 -5.00
CA PRO A 303 -14.15 -15.72 -6.35
C PRO A 303 -12.62 -15.60 -6.42
N ALA A 304 -12.00 -14.85 -5.50
CA ALA A 304 -10.53 -14.75 -5.43
C ALA A 304 -9.89 -16.12 -5.18
N LEU A 305 -10.47 -16.92 -4.28
CA LEU A 305 -10.01 -18.27 -3.96
C LEU A 305 -9.97 -19.16 -5.20
N GLU A 306 -10.97 -19.10 -6.07
CA GLU A 306 -11.00 -19.86 -7.31
C GLU A 306 -9.87 -19.47 -8.26
N GLN A 307 -9.55 -18.18 -8.37
CA GLN A 307 -8.47 -17.72 -9.24
C GLN A 307 -7.10 -18.11 -8.68
N PHE A 308 -6.87 -17.93 -7.38
CA PHE A 308 -5.60 -18.31 -6.76
C PHE A 308 -5.34 -19.83 -6.76
N LYS A 309 -6.39 -20.67 -6.68
CA LYS A 309 -6.23 -22.12 -6.89
C LYS A 309 -5.71 -22.46 -8.28
N LYS A 310 -6.26 -21.82 -9.32
CA LYS A 310 -5.77 -21.98 -10.69
C LYS A 310 -4.34 -21.45 -10.86
N LEU A 311 -4.00 -20.35 -10.20
CA LEU A 311 -2.63 -19.81 -10.22
C LEU A 311 -1.64 -20.79 -9.59
N VAL A 312 -1.98 -21.45 -8.48
CA VAL A 312 -1.16 -22.52 -7.89
C VAL A 312 -1.02 -23.73 -8.81
N GLU A 313 -2.06 -24.10 -9.57
CA GLU A 313 -1.98 -25.18 -10.55
C GLU A 313 -1.01 -24.87 -11.71
N ILE A 314 -0.93 -23.59 -12.12
CA ILE A 314 -0.08 -23.13 -13.22
C ILE A 314 1.36 -22.84 -12.75
N GLU A 315 1.50 -22.17 -11.60
CA GLU A 315 2.76 -21.72 -11.00
C GLU A 315 2.93 -22.34 -9.59
N PRO A 316 3.18 -23.66 -9.50
CA PRO A 316 3.22 -24.38 -8.22
C PRO A 316 4.40 -24.01 -7.32
N ASP A 317 5.39 -23.29 -7.85
CA ASP A 317 6.59 -22.85 -7.15
C ASP A 317 6.51 -21.39 -6.65
N ASP A 318 5.48 -20.63 -7.04
CA ASP A 318 5.29 -19.25 -6.59
C ASP A 318 4.72 -19.22 -5.16
N ALA A 319 5.54 -18.76 -4.22
CA ALA A 319 5.16 -18.64 -2.81
C ALA A 319 4.02 -17.64 -2.57
N ASP A 320 3.89 -16.59 -3.39
CA ASP A 320 2.87 -15.57 -3.21
C ASP A 320 1.46 -16.16 -3.42
N ASN A 321 1.30 -17.02 -4.42
CA ASN A 321 0.02 -17.67 -4.69
C ASN A 321 -0.50 -18.46 -3.47
N TYR A 322 0.35 -19.22 -2.80
CA TYR A 322 -0.01 -19.92 -1.56
C TYR A 322 -0.25 -18.95 -0.40
N LEU A 323 0.53 -17.87 -0.31
CA LEU A 323 0.36 -16.87 0.73
C LEU A 323 -1.01 -16.16 0.63
N ARG A 324 -1.42 -15.80 -0.58
CA ARG A 324 -2.75 -15.22 -0.85
C ARG A 324 -3.87 -16.22 -0.56
N LEU A 325 -3.70 -17.51 -0.87
CA LEU A 325 -4.64 -18.56 -0.44
C LEU A 325 -4.75 -18.64 1.08
N ALA A 326 -3.63 -18.60 1.80
CA ALA A 326 -3.61 -18.63 3.26
C ALA A 326 -4.35 -17.43 3.86
N GLN A 327 -4.14 -16.23 3.32
CA GLN A 327 -4.86 -15.02 3.69
C GLN A 327 -6.37 -15.16 3.50
N ILE A 328 -6.79 -15.62 2.31
CA ILE A 328 -8.21 -15.81 1.99
C ILE A 328 -8.85 -16.84 2.92
N TYR A 329 -8.19 -17.99 3.14
CA TYR A 329 -8.71 -19.01 4.06
C TYR A 329 -8.79 -18.51 5.50
N ARG A 330 -7.83 -17.68 5.96
CA ARG A 330 -7.89 -17.05 7.28
C ARG A 330 -9.12 -16.14 7.41
N GLN A 331 -9.40 -15.31 6.40
CA GLN A 331 -10.57 -14.43 6.38
C GLN A 331 -11.89 -15.21 6.30
N LEU A 332 -11.89 -16.36 5.62
CA LEU A 332 -13.03 -17.29 5.61
C LEU A 332 -13.11 -18.19 6.86
N HIS A 333 -12.24 -17.98 7.85
CA HIS A 333 -12.14 -18.79 9.08
C HIS A 333 -11.85 -20.29 8.87
N HIS A 334 -11.32 -20.67 7.71
CA HIS A 334 -10.80 -22.01 7.43
C HIS A 334 -9.33 -22.08 7.84
N LEU A 335 -9.08 -22.03 9.16
CA LEU A 335 -7.74 -21.84 9.72
C LEU A 335 -6.81 -23.03 9.47
N ASP A 336 -7.36 -24.23 9.31
CA ASP A 336 -6.67 -25.46 8.92
C ASP A 336 -6.05 -25.33 7.51
N LYS A 337 -6.85 -24.86 6.55
CA LYS A 337 -6.37 -24.62 5.17
C LYS A 337 -5.45 -23.41 5.10
N ALA A 338 -5.68 -22.40 5.94
CA ALA A 338 -4.79 -21.26 6.04
C ALA A 338 -3.37 -21.70 6.45
N GLU A 339 -3.29 -22.54 7.48
CA GLU A 339 -2.02 -23.12 7.95
C GLU A 339 -1.34 -23.99 6.87
N GLU A 340 -2.08 -24.88 6.22
CA GLU A 340 -1.55 -25.70 5.12
C GLU A 340 -0.89 -24.83 4.04
N ASN A 341 -1.57 -23.77 3.61
CA ASN A 341 -1.10 -22.90 2.53
C ASN A 341 0.07 -22.00 2.97
N VAL A 342 0.08 -21.48 4.20
CA VAL A 342 1.22 -20.67 4.66
C VAL A 342 2.48 -21.53 4.84
N LEU A 343 2.34 -22.80 5.20
CA LEU A 343 3.45 -23.76 5.24
C LEU A 343 3.98 -24.07 3.83
N HIS A 344 3.10 -24.17 2.82
CA HIS A 344 3.55 -24.27 1.43
C HIS A 344 4.30 -23.02 0.95
N ALA A 345 3.83 -21.82 1.30
CA ALA A 345 4.53 -20.57 1.02
C ALA A 345 5.91 -20.54 1.70
N LYS A 346 6.01 -21.01 2.96
CA LYS A 346 7.26 -21.10 3.73
C LYS A 346 8.28 -22.06 3.13
N GLN A 347 7.82 -23.19 2.58
CA GLN A 347 8.70 -24.15 1.89
C GLN A 347 9.37 -23.53 0.66
N ARG A 348 8.66 -22.65 -0.06
CA ARG A 348 9.14 -22.03 -1.32
C ARG A 348 9.94 -20.76 -1.07
N SER A 349 9.57 -19.99 -0.04
CA SER A 349 10.27 -18.76 0.34
C SER A 349 10.64 -18.77 1.83
N PRO A 350 11.59 -19.63 2.25
CA PRO A 350 12.01 -19.68 3.64
C PRO A 350 12.68 -18.37 4.05
N GLY A 351 12.22 -17.77 5.15
CA GLY A 351 12.75 -16.50 5.65
C GLY A 351 12.06 -15.25 5.10
N SER A 352 11.07 -15.38 4.20
CA SER A 352 10.24 -14.25 3.80
C SER A 352 9.50 -13.67 5.01
N LEU A 353 9.71 -12.38 5.29
CA LEU A 353 9.08 -11.68 6.41
C LEU A 353 7.55 -11.72 6.31
N GLU A 354 7.01 -11.61 5.08
CA GLU A 354 5.57 -11.66 4.84
C GLU A 354 5.01 -13.04 5.23
N VAL A 355 5.70 -14.12 4.84
CA VAL A 355 5.29 -15.49 5.17
C VAL A 355 5.34 -15.74 6.68
N ILE A 356 6.42 -15.30 7.35
CA ILE A 356 6.58 -15.42 8.80
C ILE A 356 5.45 -14.69 9.53
N TYR A 357 5.12 -13.47 9.07
CA TYR A 357 4.04 -12.67 9.63
C TYR A 357 2.69 -13.37 9.53
N TYR A 358 2.34 -13.86 8.33
CA TYR A 358 1.07 -14.57 8.15
C TYR A 358 1.02 -15.92 8.88
N GLU A 359 2.14 -16.63 9.02
CA GLU A 359 2.20 -17.86 9.81
C GLU A 359 1.87 -17.58 11.28
N ALA A 360 2.49 -16.56 11.86
CA ALA A 360 2.20 -16.12 13.23
C ALA A 360 0.72 -15.71 13.39
N MET A 361 0.20 -14.87 12.49
CA MET A 361 -1.22 -14.45 12.52
C MET A 361 -2.20 -15.61 12.42
N ILE A 362 -1.88 -16.65 11.64
CA ILE A 362 -2.73 -17.83 11.51
C ILE A 362 -2.73 -18.62 12.82
N TYR A 363 -1.56 -18.82 13.45
CA TYR A 363 -1.49 -19.45 14.77
C TYR A 363 -2.20 -18.63 15.85
N GLU A 364 -2.08 -17.31 15.85
CA GLU A 364 -2.85 -16.42 16.73
C GLU A 364 -4.36 -16.60 16.53
N ALA A 365 -4.83 -16.60 15.27
CA ALA A 365 -6.25 -16.82 14.96
C ALA A 365 -6.74 -18.21 15.40
N GLN A 366 -5.86 -19.21 15.45
CA GLN A 366 -6.14 -20.54 15.99
C GLN A 366 -6.08 -20.60 17.53
N GLY A 367 -5.65 -19.53 18.20
CA GLY A 367 -5.39 -19.51 19.64
C GLY A 367 -4.10 -20.22 20.06
N ARG A 368 -3.23 -20.58 19.11
CA ARG A 368 -1.94 -21.26 19.33
C ARG A 368 -0.83 -20.22 19.53
N PHE A 369 -0.96 -19.42 20.59
CA PHE A 369 -0.04 -18.31 20.86
C PHE A 369 1.42 -18.75 21.06
N ASP A 370 1.66 -19.92 21.66
CA ASP A 370 3.01 -20.46 21.85
C ASP A 370 3.70 -20.76 20.50
N ASP A 371 2.95 -21.25 19.51
CA ASP A 371 3.48 -21.49 18.16
C ASP A 371 3.78 -20.18 17.43
N ALA A 372 2.90 -19.18 17.55
CA ALA A 372 3.13 -17.85 17.00
C ALA A 372 4.38 -17.19 17.61
N ILE A 373 4.54 -17.26 18.94
CA ILE A 373 5.72 -16.76 19.68
C ILE A 373 6.98 -17.47 19.18
N ARG A 374 6.93 -18.80 19.00
CA ARG A 374 8.07 -19.58 18.50
C ARG A 374 8.46 -19.17 17.09
N VAL A 375 7.51 -19.04 16.17
CA VAL A 375 7.77 -18.58 14.79
C VAL A 375 8.49 -17.23 14.77
N LEU A 376 7.98 -16.25 15.51
CA LEU A 376 8.57 -14.91 15.57
C LEU A 376 9.93 -14.92 16.27
N SER A 377 10.08 -15.70 17.35
CA SER A 377 11.35 -15.83 18.07
C SER A 377 12.44 -16.48 17.22
N ASP A 378 12.10 -17.54 16.48
CA ASP A 378 13.00 -18.22 15.54
C ASP A 378 13.42 -17.27 14.40
N ALA A 379 12.49 -16.47 13.89
CA ALA A 379 12.77 -15.44 12.88
C ALA A 379 13.74 -14.37 13.39
N VAL A 380 13.51 -13.86 14.62
CA VAL A 380 14.43 -12.90 15.27
C VAL A 380 15.83 -13.50 15.40
N ALA A 381 15.93 -14.75 15.89
CA ALA A 381 17.21 -15.44 16.05
C ALA A 381 17.92 -15.63 14.70
N GLY A 382 17.17 -16.05 13.66
CA GLY A 382 17.66 -16.19 12.30
C GLY A 382 18.25 -14.90 11.75
N VAL A 383 17.52 -13.79 11.81
CA VAL A 383 17.98 -12.48 11.32
C VAL A 383 19.17 -11.96 12.15
N LYS A 384 19.18 -12.13 13.49
CA LYS A 384 20.33 -11.75 14.33
C LYS A 384 21.61 -12.52 13.98
N SER A 385 21.48 -13.78 13.56
CA SER A 385 22.62 -14.65 13.21
C SER A 385 23.26 -14.30 11.86
N GLN A 386 22.53 -13.62 10.96
CA GLN A 386 23.02 -13.18 9.66
C GLN A 386 23.84 -11.90 9.84
N ALA A 387 25.15 -12.06 10.07
CA ALA A 387 26.07 -11.02 10.51
C ALA A 387 25.96 -9.67 9.76
N GLY A 388 25.65 -8.61 10.50
CA GLY A 388 25.70 -7.21 10.05
C GLY A 388 24.38 -6.45 10.24
N LEU A 389 24.36 -5.45 11.12
CA LEU A 389 23.24 -4.50 11.30
C LEU A 389 23.20 -3.51 10.11
N THR A 390 22.94 -4.01 8.91
CA THR A 390 22.55 -3.17 7.78
C THR A 390 21.25 -2.43 8.10
N PRO A 391 20.97 -1.26 7.48
CA PRO A 391 19.67 -0.60 7.64
C PRO A 391 18.48 -1.52 7.32
N ALA A 392 18.63 -2.44 6.38
CA ALA A 392 17.58 -3.40 6.02
C ALA A 392 17.34 -4.43 7.13
N THR A 393 18.39 -5.08 7.64
CA THR A 393 18.27 -6.07 8.73
C THR A 393 17.77 -5.43 10.03
N ARG A 394 18.13 -4.17 10.30
CA ARG A 394 17.56 -3.40 11.42
C ARG A 394 16.06 -3.20 11.31
N ARG A 395 15.56 -2.78 10.14
CA ARG A 395 14.12 -2.63 9.90
C ARG A 395 13.38 -3.95 10.06
N THR A 396 13.92 -5.04 9.53
CA THR A 396 13.34 -6.38 9.69
C THR A 396 13.27 -6.79 11.16
N LEU A 397 14.36 -6.62 11.92
CA LEU A 397 14.38 -6.92 13.36
C LEU A 397 13.39 -6.05 14.14
N ALA A 398 13.26 -4.77 13.80
CA ALA A 398 12.32 -3.87 14.44
C ALA A 398 10.87 -4.36 14.24
N ILE A 399 10.50 -4.76 13.03
CA ILE A 399 9.18 -5.33 12.73
C ILE A 399 8.95 -6.60 13.56
N LEU A 400 9.91 -7.53 13.57
CA LEU A 400 9.79 -8.79 14.29
C LEU A 400 9.69 -8.59 15.81
N TYR A 401 10.52 -7.72 16.40
CA TYR A 401 10.41 -7.39 17.82
C TYR A 401 9.10 -6.71 18.16
N GLU A 402 8.60 -5.84 17.28
CA GLU A 402 7.31 -5.19 17.50
C GLU A 402 6.18 -6.23 17.55
N GLN A 403 6.12 -7.15 16.58
CA GLN A 403 5.10 -8.21 16.56
C GLN A 403 5.25 -9.15 17.76
N LEU A 404 6.47 -9.61 18.05
CA LEU A 404 6.74 -10.53 19.17
C LEU A 404 6.41 -9.90 20.53
N GLY A 405 6.79 -8.64 20.73
CA GLY A 405 6.52 -7.92 21.97
C GLY A 405 5.03 -7.63 22.16
N ARG A 406 4.30 -7.31 21.08
CA ARG A 406 2.83 -7.18 21.13
C ARG A 406 2.18 -8.51 21.48
N LEU A 407 2.59 -9.59 20.83
CA LEU A 407 2.08 -10.93 21.12
C LEU A 407 2.33 -11.34 22.57
N TYR A 408 3.53 -11.11 23.11
CA TYR A 408 3.81 -11.33 24.53
C TYR A 408 2.92 -10.50 25.45
N ARG A 409 2.65 -9.24 25.09
CA ARG A 409 1.76 -8.36 25.87
C ARG A 409 0.31 -8.84 25.80
N ASP A 410 -0.13 -9.35 24.67
CA ASP A 410 -1.51 -9.83 24.45
C ASP A 410 -1.78 -11.14 25.22
N VAL A 411 -0.76 -11.98 25.42
CA VAL A 411 -0.81 -13.13 26.35
C VAL A 411 -0.42 -12.76 27.79
N GLU A 412 -0.42 -11.47 28.12
CA GLU A 412 -0.13 -10.91 29.45
C GLU A 412 1.26 -11.24 30.02
N ASN A 413 2.19 -11.70 29.17
CA ASN A 413 3.59 -11.86 29.53
C ASN A 413 4.35 -10.53 29.39
N TYR A 414 3.98 -9.56 30.24
CA TYR A 414 4.51 -8.20 30.19
C TYR A 414 6.03 -8.15 30.33
N SER A 415 6.62 -9.06 31.12
CA SER A 415 8.07 -9.12 31.30
C SER A 415 8.81 -9.49 30.00
N ALA A 416 8.34 -10.49 29.27
CA ALA A 416 8.91 -10.87 27.98
C ALA A 416 8.68 -9.79 26.93
N ALA A 417 7.50 -9.15 26.93
CA ALA A 417 7.20 -8.02 26.06
C ALA A 417 8.17 -6.84 26.29
N ILE A 418 8.37 -6.43 27.56
CA ILE A 418 9.30 -5.35 27.91
C ILE A 418 10.73 -5.69 27.47
N ASN A 419 11.21 -6.90 27.75
CA ASN A 419 12.56 -7.33 27.35
C ASN A 419 12.70 -7.31 25.82
N THR A 420 11.67 -7.72 25.09
CA THR A 420 11.64 -7.72 23.62
C THR A 420 11.73 -6.29 23.06
N PHE A 421 10.93 -5.36 23.59
CA PHE A 421 11.01 -3.96 23.17
C PHE A 421 12.33 -3.29 23.60
N GLN A 422 12.94 -3.71 24.71
CA GLN A 422 14.27 -3.24 25.10
C GLN A 422 15.37 -3.65 24.12
N GLU A 423 15.26 -4.82 23.47
CA GLU A 423 16.16 -5.19 22.38
C GLU A 423 15.95 -4.31 21.15
N MET A 424 14.70 -3.91 20.86
CA MET A 424 14.38 -2.99 19.77
C MET A 424 15.00 -1.60 19.97
N LEU A 425 15.12 -1.11 21.22
CA LEU A 425 15.78 0.18 21.52
C LEU A 425 17.21 0.27 20.97
N LYS A 426 17.89 -0.86 20.79
CA LYS A 426 19.30 -0.94 20.39
C LYS A 426 19.50 -0.84 18.88
N LEU A 427 18.43 -0.79 18.08
CA LEU A 427 18.51 -0.85 16.63
C LEU A 427 18.76 0.52 15.97
N GLY A 428 18.37 1.63 16.59
CA GLY A 428 18.54 2.95 15.99
C GLY A 428 17.70 4.00 16.69
N GLU A 429 17.89 5.27 16.32
CA GLU A 429 17.17 6.38 16.96
C GLU A 429 15.65 6.31 16.70
N GLU A 430 15.25 5.94 15.48
CA GLU A 430 13.82 5.79 15.15
C GLU A 430 13.18 4.62 15.89
N GLU A 431 13.86 3.48 15.93
CA GLU A 431 13.44 2.30 16.67
C GLU A 431 13.43 2.55 18.18
N ASP A 432 14.38 3.32 18.71
CA ASP A 432 14.44 3.72 20.12
C ASP A 432 13.20 4.52 20.52
N ARG A 433 12.86 5.57 19.74
CA ARG A 433 11.64 6.37 20.00
C ARG A 433 10.38 5.50 20.05
N ARG A 434 10.20 4.62 19.07
CA ARG A 434 9.02 3.73 18.98
C ARG A 434 8.99 2.71 20.13
N ALA A 435 10.12 2.05 20.41
CA ALA A 435 10.20 1.03 21.45
C ALA A 435 9.97 1.62 22.86
N ARG A 436 10.35 2.87 23.14
CA ARG A 436 10.03 3.52 24.42
C ARG A 436 8.53 3.66 24.66
N VAL A 437 7.77 4.05 23.63
CA VAL A 437 6.31 4.12 23.72
C VAL A 437 5.74 2.72 23.99
N LEU A 438 6.23 1.70 23.27
CA LEU A 438 5.79 0.30 23.48
C LEU A 438 6.10 -0.22 24.89
N VAL A 439 7.26 0.11 25.46
CA VAL A 439 7.60 -0.23 26.86
C VAL A 439 6.64 0.46 27.84
N VAL A 440 6.37 1.75 27.64
CA VAL A 440 5.44 2.52 28.46
C VAL A 440 4.03 1.92 28.40
N ASP A 441 3.54 1.62 27.20
CA ASP A 441 2.25 0.98 26.97
C ASP A 441 2.16 -0.41 27.60
N THR A 442 3.28 -1.13 27.66
CA THR A 442 3.33 -2.47 28.27
C THR A 442 3.23 -2.41 29.79
N TYR A 443 3.92 -1.46 30.44
CA TYR A 443 3.73 -1.22 31.87
C TYR A 443 2.31 -0.77 32.18
N ARG A 444 1.75 0.11 31.34
CA ARG A 444 0.36 0.56 31.44
C ARG A 444 -0.62 -0.62 31.31
N ALA A 445 -0.43 -1.51 30.33
CA ALA A 445 -1.23 -2.71 30.14
C ALA A 445 -1.15 -3.66 31.35
N GLY A 446 0.04 -3.83 31.91
CA GLY A 446 0.26 -4.58 33.16
C GLY A 446 -0.21 -3.86 34.44
N ARG A 447 -0.98 -2.77 34.31
CA ARG A 447 -1.52 -1.94 35.40
C ARG A 447 -0.46 -1.32 36.33
N ASP A 448 0.82 -1.30 35.94
CA ASP A 448 1.89 -0.62 36.68
C ASP A 448 2.02 0.83 36.19
N LEU A 449 1.03 1.65 36.57
CA LEU A 449 0.97 3.05 36.20
C LEU A 449 2.18 3.85 36.72
N ALA A 450 2.74 3.45 37.87
CA ALA A 450 3.91 4.10 38.45
C ALA A 450 5.14 3.92 37.55
N LYS A 451 5.39 2.69 37.07
CA LYS A 451 6.46 2.41 36.10
C LYS A 451 6.18 3.04 34.73
N ALA A 452 4.94 2.98 34.23
CA ALA A 452 4.59 3.63 32.97
C ALA A 452 4.89 5.14 33.00
N LEU A 453 4.53 5.82 34.09
CA LEU A 453 4.87 7.24 34.30
C LEU A 453 6.37 7.48 34.46
N GLN A 454 7.10 6.57 35.12
CA GLN A 454 8.56 6.66 35.22
C GLN A 454 9.23 6.55 33.84
N GLU A 455 8.87 5.54 33.04
CA GLU A 455 9.45 5.31 31.73
C GLU A 455 9.04 6.38 30.71
N SER A 456 7.81 6.90 30.79
CA SER A 456 7.39 8.02 29.92
C SER A 456 8.16 9.31 30.20
N ARG A 457 8.52 9.59 31.47
CA ARG A 457 9.42 10.73 31.78
C ARG A 457 10.82 10.53 31.19
N LYS A 458 11.40 9.33 31.30
CA LYS A 458 12.69 9.02 30.66
C LYS A 458 12.62 9.17 29.14
N ALA A 459 11.50 8.75 28.53
CA ALA A 459 11.28 8.91 27.11
C ALA A 459 11.18 10.39 26.70
N LEU A 460 10.50 11.21 27.50
CA LEU A 460 10.44 12.67 27.31
C LEU A 460 11.80 13.35 27.47
N GLU A 461 12.61 12.93 28.43
CA GLU A 461 13.98 13.45 28.60
C GLU A 461 14.85 13.15 27.38
N ALA A 462 14.74 11.95 26.82
CA ALA A 462 15.47 11.55 25.63
C ALA A 462 14.95 12.25 24.36
N TYR A 463 13.63 12.40 24.24
CA TYR A 463 12.96 12.91 23.04
C TYR A 463 11.91 13.98 23.36
N PRO A 464 12.32 15.17 23.84
CA PRO A 464 11.41 16.16 24.40
C PRO A 464 10.45 16.80 23.39
N LYS A 465 10.73 16.64 22.09
CA LYS A 465 9.90 17.18 20.99
C LYS A 465 9.09 16.09 20.29
N ASP A 466 9.28 14.82 20.62
CA ASP A 466 8.54 13.74 19.96
C ASP A 466 7.07 13.77 20.37
N ARG A 467 6.18 13.88 19.36
CA ARG A 467 4.73 14.01 19.56
C ARG A 467 4.16 12.80 20.27
N SER A 468 4.52 11.59 19.82
CA SER A 468 3.96 10.34 20.33
C SER A 468 4.28 10.16 21.81
N ILE A 469 5.53 10.41 22.19
CA ILE A 469 5.99 10.33 23.58
C ILE A 469 5.29 11.38 24.45
N ARG A 470 5.13 12.62 23.94
CA ARG A 470 4.41 13.70 24.63
C ARG A 470 2.95 13.36 24.88
N VAL A 471 2.24 12.87 23.87
CA VAL A 471 0.84 12.44 23.99
C VAL A 471 0.72 11.28 24.96
N THR A 472 1.57 10.25 24.82
CA THR A 472 1.57 9.07 25.72
C THR A 472 1.75 9.49 27.18
N HIS A 473 2.67 10.41 27.47
CA HIS A 473 2.86 10.92 28.83
C HIS A 473 1.63 11.67 29.34
N ALA A 474 1.02 12.54 28.53
CA ALA A 474 -0.19 13.27 28.92
C ALA A 474 -1.36 12.32 29.19
N LEU A 475 -1.55 11.30 28.37
CA LEU A 475 -2.57 10.28 28.58
C LEU A 475 -2.39 9.60 29.94
N LEU A 476 -1.17 9.19 30.29
CA LEU A 476 -0.86 8.59 31.60
C LEU A 476 -1.13 9.53 32.79
N LEU A 477 -0.84 10.83 32.66
CA LEU A 477 -1.22 11.82 33.67
C LEU A 477 -2.75 11.86 33.83
N GLY A 478 -3.48 11.81 32.72
CA GLY A 478 -4.94 11.66 32.72
C GLY A 478 -5.40 10.39 33.43
N GLU A 479 -4.76 9.24 33.18
CA GLU A 479 -5.11 7.97 33.84
C GLU A 479 -4.87 7.99 35.35
N LYS A 480 -3.81 8.68 35.78
CA LYS A 480 -3.49 8.93 37.18
C LYS A 480 -4.54 9.80 37.88
N GLY A 481 -5.29 10.60 37.11
CA GLY A 481 -6.31 11.53 37.58
C GLY A 481 -5.88 13.00 37.52
N ASP A 482 -4.67 13.30 37.08
CA ASP A 482 -4.11 14.66 36.96
C ASP A 482 -4.61 15.35 35.68
N THR A 483 -5.94 15.38 35.50
CA THR A 483 -6.64 15.81 34.27
C THR A 483 -6.23 17.22 33.84
N ASP A 484 -6.05 18.14 34.79
CA ASP A 484 -5.68 19.53 34.51
C ASP A 484 -4.23 19.65 34.01
N GLU A 485 -3.31 18.90 34.62
CA GLU A 485 -1.91 18.87 34.21
C GLU A 485 -1.78 18.24 32.82
N ALA A 486 -2.44 17.11 32.61
CA ALA A 486 -2.51 16.40 31.35
C ALA A 486 -3.05 17.27 30.22
N ALA A 487 -4.18 17.96 30.46
CA ALA A 487 -4.75 18.86 29.48
C ALA A 487 -3.91 20.12 29.24
N LYS A 488 -3.28 20.68 30.28
CA LYS A 488 -2.31 21.79 30.12
C LYS A 488 -1.14 21.37 29.24
N PHE A 489 -0.64 20.14 29.42
CA PHE A 489 0.45 19.58 28.64
C PHE A 489 0.09 19.46 27.15
N LEU A 490 -1.08 18.87 26.83
CA LEU A 490 -1.57 18.76 25.46
C LEU A 490 -1.89 20.12 24.83
N ARG A 491 -2.48 21.07 25.56
CA ARG A 491 -2.72 22.43 25.05
C ARG A 491 -1.42 23.13 24.66
N GLY A 492 -0.33 22.87 25.37
CA GLY A 492 1.01 23.35 25.00
C GLY A 492 1.59 22.70 23.72
N MET A 493 0.87 21.76 23.10
CA MET A 493 1.20 21.17 21.79
C MET A 493 0.48 21.86 20.64
N LEU A 494 -0.54 22.68 20.90
CA LEU A 494 -1.29 23.38 19.87
C LEU A 494 -0.44 24.53 19.29
N THR A 495 0.02 24.36 18.06
CA THR A 495 0.94 25.28 17.36
C THR A 495 0.37 25.85 16.06
N GLY A 496 -0.91 25.62 15.75
CA GLY A 496 -1.55 26.03 14.49
C GLY A 496 -1.22 25.13 13.29
N GLY A 497 -0.70 23.92 13.53
CA GLY A 497 -0.30 22.97 12.49
C GLY A 497 -1.42 22.01 12.06
N SER A 498 -1.10 21.09 11.15
CA SER A 498 -2.01 20.04 10.65
C SER A 498 -2.52 19.09 11.74
N ASP A 499 -1.75 18.92 12.81
CA ASP A 499 -1.96 17.86 13.81
C ASP A 499 -2.82 18.30 15.00
N GLU A 500 -3.37 19.53 14.95
CA GLU A 500 -4.18 20.09 16.02
C GLU A 500 -5.47 19.30 16.23
N ARG A 501 -6.00 18.71 15.16
CA ARG A 501 -7.22 17.94 15.20
C ARG A 501 -7.08 16.73 16.12
N GLU A 502 -5.99 15.98 15.99
CA GLU A 502 -5.67 14.84 16.84
C GLU A 502 -5.43 15.28 18.29
N ILE A 503 -4.77 16.42 18.51
CA ILE A 503 -4.55 16.95 19.87
C ILE A 503 -5.88 17.28 20.55
N TYR A 504 -6.86 17.82 19.83
CA TYR A 504 -8.20 18.05 20.37
C TYR A 504 -8.93 16.75 20.71
N LEU A 505 -8.69 15.66 19.98
CA LEU A 505 -9.24 14.34 20.30
C LEU A 505 -8.56 13.73 21.53
N ASP A 506 -7.24 13.88 21.65
CA ASP A 506 -6.49 13.48 22.85
C ASP A 506 -6.99 14.28 24.09
N LEU A 507 -7.25 15.59 23.94
CA LEU A 507 -7.85 16.42 24.98
C LEU A 507 -9.25 15.95 25.36
N ALA A 508 -10.09 15.64 24.37
CA ALA A 508 -11.44 15.14 24.60
C ALA A 508 -11.42 13.82 25.37
N GLN A 509 -10.50 12.92 25.04
CA GLN A 509 -10.31 11.65 25.76
C GLN A 509 -9.88 11.88 27.22
N ILE A 510 -8.90 12.76 27.46
CA ILE A 510 -8.44 13.08 28.81
C ILE A 510 -9.57 13.69 29.65
N TYR A 511 -10.36 14.58 29.07
CA TYR A 511 -11.50 15.18 29.75
C TYR A 511 -12.63 14.19 30.02
N GLU A 512 -12.97 13.31 29.06
CA GLU A 512 -13.98 12.27 29.27
C GLU A 512 -13.59 11.36 30.44
N ARG A 513 -12.32 10.92 30.45
CA ARG A 513 -11.78 10.07 31.52
C ARG A 513 -11.75 10.76 32.88
N GLY A 514 -11.42 12.05 32.89
CA GLY A 514 -11.51 12.91 34.06
C GLY A 514 -12.95 13.29 34.47
N ARG A 515 -13.98 12.73 33.81
CA ARG A 515 -15.41 13.03 34.01
C ARG A 515 -15.78 14.51 33.77
N ARG A 516 -14.94 15.25 33.05
CA ARG A 516 -15.15 16.65 32.63
C ARG A 516 -15.88 16.70 31.29
N TYR A 517 -17.10 16.16 31.24
CA TYR A 517 -17.80 15.91 29.97
C TYR A 517 -18.09 17.16 29.13
N ALA A 518 -18.27 18.33 29.75
CA ALA A 518 -18.46 19.58 29.03
C ALA A 518 -17.18 20.03 28.29
N ASP A 519 -16.02 19.90 28.93
CA ASP A 519 -14.73 20.19 28.29
C ASP A 519 -14.40 19.15 27.22
N ALA A 520 -14.76 17.88 27.46
CA ALA A 520 -14.62 16.80 26.48
C ALA A 520 -15.43 17.09 25.22
N GLU A 521 -16.70 17.50 25.38
CA GLU A 521 -17.56 17.91 24.27
C GLU A 521 -16.95 19.09 23.50
N ALA A 522 -16.48 20.13 24.22
CA ALA A 522 -15.88 21.30 23.61
C ALA A 522 -14.65 20.94 22.75
N ALA A 523 -13.76 20.09 23.27
CA ALA A 523 -12.58 19.62 22.57
C ALA A 523 -12.94 18.77 21.34
N ALA A 524 -13.84 17.79 21.47
CA ALA A 524 -14.27 16.96 20.35
C ALA A 524 -14.96 17.76 19.24
N ARG A 525 -15.73 18.81 19.58
CA ARG A 525 -16.32 19.74 18.60
C ARG A 525 -15.30 20.61 17.90
N MET A 526 -14.18 20.94 18.54
CA MET A 526 -13.08 21.62 17.85
C MET A 526 -12.48 20.70 16.79
N ALA A 527 -12.23 19.43 17.12
CA ALA A 527 -11.77 18.43 16.15
C ALA A 527 -12.78 18.20 15.01
N GLU A 528 -14.09 18.25 15.28
CA GLU A 528 -15.15 18.11 14.26
C GLU A 528 -15.14 19.24 13.23
N LYS A 529 -14.79 20.47 13.64
CA LYS A 529 -14.74 21.64 12.74
C LYS A 529 -13.54 21.66 11.81
N MET A 530 -12.52 20.87 12.12
CA MET A 530 -11.28 20.81 11.33
C MET A 530 -11.45 19.85 10.16
N ALA A 531 -10.77 20.14 9.06
CA ALA A 531 -10.83 19.30 7.87
C ALA A 531 -10.38 17.87 8.18
N GLY A 532 -11.08 16.89 7.62
CA GLY A 532 -10.85 15.49 7.89
C GLY A 532 -11.31 14.59 6.76
N ARG A 533 -10.55 13.52 6.54
CA ARG A 533 -11.01 12.42 5.66
C ARG A 533 -12.25 11.76 6.28
N PRO A 534 -13.16 11.19 5.48
CA PRO A 534 -14.35 10.50 5.99
C PRO A 534 -14.05 9.51 7.13
N ALA A 535 -13.01 8.68 6.97
CA ALA A 535 -12.58 7.71 7.99
C ALA A 535 -12.11 8.37 9.30
N GLU A 536 -11.49 9.55 9.23
CA GLU A 536 -11.05 10.28 10.43
C GLU A 536 -12.25 10.93 11.15
N ASN A 537 -13.31 11.30 10.40
CA ASN A 537 -14.54 11.84 10.97
C ASN A 537 -15.29 10.78 11.79
N GLU A 538 -15.19 9.49 11.44
CA GLU A 538 -15.79 8.39 12.20
C GLU A 538 -15.36 8.42 13.67
N MET A 539 -14.06 8.62 13.93
CA MET A 539 -13.51 8.67 15.29
C MET A 539 -14.07 9.85 16.09
N VAL A 540 -14.19 11.01 15.46
CA VAL A 540 -14.75 12.22 16.10
C VAL A 540 -16.20 12.00 16.49
N TRP A 541 -17.03 11.49 15.57
CA TRP A 541 -18.44 11.24 15.83
C TRP A 541 -18.66 10.13 16.86
N PHE A 542 -17.88 9.05 16.79
CA PHE A 542 -17.93 8.01 17.83
C PHE A 542 -17.64 8.58 19.21
N MET A 543 -16.58 9.41 19.33
CA MET A 543 -16.21 10.04 20.59
C MET A 543 -17.29 11.02 21.09
N LEU A 544 -17.84 11.86 20.22
CA LEU A 544 -18.98 12.73 20.56
C LEU A 544 -20.19 11.91 21.01
N GLY A 545 -20.48 10.79 20.35
CA GLY A 545 -21.54 9.87 20.71
C GLY A 545 -21.38 9.32 22.12
N ALA A 546 -20.19 8.82 22.44
CA ALA A 546 -19.85 8.34 23.79
C ALA A 546 -19.91 9.48 24.83
N ILE A 547 -19.41 10.67 24.52
CA ILE A 547 -19.48 11.84 25.41
C ILE A 547 -20.94 12.24 25.67
N PHE A 548 -21.80 12.25 24.65
CA PHE A 548 -23.23 12.54 24.81
C PHE A 548 -23.95 11.48 25.64
N GLU A 549 -23.61 10.20 25.47
CA GLU A 549 -24.13 9.11 26.32
C GLU A 549 -23.78 9.36 27.78
N ARG A 550 -22.52 9.69 28.10
CA ARG A 550 -22.08 10.03 29.46
C ARG A 550 -22.82 11.22 30.05
N GLN A 551 -23.21 12.18 29.20
CA GLN A 551 -24.03 13.33 29.57
C GLN A 551 -25.54 13.03 29.61
N LYS A 552 -25.95 11.78 29.34
CA LYS A 552 -27.34 11.34 29.21
C LYS A 552 -28.13 12.04 28.08
N LYS A 553 -27.42 12.59 27.09
CA LYS A 553 -27.98 13.22 25.89
C LYS A 553 -28.17 12.17 24.78
N TYR A 554 -29.02 11.17 25.03
CA TYR A 554 -29.10 9.95 24.21
C TYR A 554 -29.50 10.18 22.75
N ASP A 555 -30.37 11.15 22.46
CA ASP A 555 -30.76 11.49 21.08
C ASP A 555 -29.57 12.02 20.27
N LEU A 556 -28.72 12.85 20.90
CA LEU A 556 -27.51 13.36 20.27
C LEU A 556 -26.48 12.24 20.09
N ALA A 557 -26.37 11.34 21.07
CA ALA A 557 -25.47 10.18 20.99
C ALA A 557 -25.83 9.28 19.79
N GLU A 558 -27.11 8.91 19.69
CA GLU A 558 -27.63 8.13 18.56
C GLU A 558 -27.39 8.82 17.21
N GLY A 559 -27.59 10.15 17.13
CA GLY A 559 -27.31 10.91 15.92
C GLY A 559 -25.86 10.80 15.45
N GLN A 560 -24.90 10.80 16.38
CA GLN A 560 -23.48 10.63 16.03
C GLN A 560 -23.15 9.20 15.61
N PHE A 561 -23.65 8.19 16.32
CA PHE A 561 -23.42 6.80 15.94
C PHE A 561 -24.01 6.47 14.55
N LYS A 562 -25.17 7.03 14.21
CA LYS A 562 -25.75 6.87 12.87
C LYS A 562 -24.88 7.48 11.79
N ARG A 563 -24.28 8.67 12.01
CA ARG A 563 -23.33 9.26 11.05
C ARG A 563 -22.13 8.38 10.77
N VAL A 564 -21.58 7.73 11.80
CA VAL A 564 -20.49 6.76 11.61
C VAL A 564 -20.97 5.60 10.73
N LEU A 565 -22.15 5.04 11.03
CA LEU A 565 -22.68 3.88 10.32
C LEU A 565 -23.21 4.19 8.90
N GLU A 566 -23.50 5.46 8.60
CA GLU A 566 -23.82 5.95 7.25
C GLU A 566 -22.61 5.87 6.32
N ILE A 567 -21.41 6.21 6.83
CA ILE A 567 -20.16 6.14 6.06
C ILE A 567 -19.56 4.74 6.11
N ASN A 568 -19.59 4.11 7.28
CA ASN A 568 -19.04 2.78 7.50
C ASN A 568 -20.04 1.85 8.20
N PRO A 569 -20.89 1.15 7.42
CA PRO A 569 -21.89 0.24 7.96
C PRO A 569 -21.33 -0.97 8.71
N ARG A 570 -20.02 -1.24 8.59
CA ARG A 570 -19.31 -2.36 9.23
C ARG A 570 -18.46 -1.92 10.42
N ASN A 571 -18.58 -0.67 10.90
CA ASN A 571 -17.82 -0.19 12.06
C ASN A 571 -18.24 -0.94 13.34
N ALA A 572 -17.54 -2.04 13.64
CA ALA A 572 -17.87 -2.94 14.74
C ALA A 572 -17.88 -2.26 16.13
N PRO A 573 -16.91 -1.38 16.47
CA PRO A 573 -16.96 -0.63 17.73
C PRO A 573 -18.22 0.21 17.89
N THR A 574 -18.64 0.90 16.83
CA THR A 574 -19.85 1.74 16.85
C THR A 574 -21.12 0.89 16.92
N LEU A 575 -21.21 -0.16 16.10
CA LEU A 575 -22.33 -1.11 16.14
C LEU A 575 -22.53 -1.65 17.55
N ASN A 576 -21.44 -2.10 18.18
CA ASN A 576 -21.50 -2.66 19.52
C ASN A 576 -21.86 -1.61 20.59
N TYR A 577 -21.22 -0.43 20.57
CA TYR A 577 -21.48 0.62 21.55
C TYR A 577 -22.91 1.14 21.46
N TYR A 578 -23.38 1.41 20.23
CA TYR A 578 -24.74 1.87 19.99
C TYR A 578 -25.77 0.80 20.39
N GLY A 579 -25.54 -0.47 20.00
CA GLY A 579 -26.39 -1.59 20.40
C GLY A 579 -26.45 -1.76 21.91
N TYR A 580 -25.31 -1.70 22.60
CA TYR A 580 -25.26 -1.78 24.05
C TYR A 580 -25.97 -0.61 24.75
N MET A 581 -25.79 0.63 24.26
CA MET A 581 -26.50 1.79 24.81
C MET A 581 -28.02 1.59 24.75
N LEU A 582 -28.54 1.12 23.60
CA LEU A 582 -29.96 0.80 23.45
C LEU A 582 -30.41 -0.31 24.41
N ALA A 583 -29.64 -1.39 24.50
CA ALA A 583 -29.91 -2.51 25.41
C ALA A 583 -29.94 -2.06 26.88
N ASP A 584 -28.95 -1.27 27.30
CA ASP A 584 -28.82 -0.84 28.68
C ASP A 584 -29.99 0.06 29.11
N LEU A 585 -30.43 0.95 28.22
CA LEU A 585 -31.61 1.80 28.39
C LEU A 585 -32.94 1.03 28.27
N GLY A 586 -32.92 -0.24 27.83
CA GLY A 586 -34.14 -1.02 27.62
C GLY A 586 -34.92 -0.61 26.36
N LEU A 587 -34.28 0.10 25.42
CA LEU A 587 -34.90 0.64 24.21
C LEU A 587 -34.62 -0.26 23.01
N ARG A 588 -35.63 -0.48 22.16
CA ARG A 588 -35.50 -1.16 20.85
C ARG A 588 -34.60 -2.40 20.91
N LEU A 589 -34.88 -3.29 21.86
CA LEU A 589 -33.99 -4.40 22.21
C LEU A 589 -33.66 -5.33 21.03
N ASP A 590 -34.57 -5.49 20.07
CA ASP A 590 -34.30 -6.29 18.86
C ASP A 590 -33.28 -5.61 17.94
N GLU A 591 -33.39 -4.28 17.78
CA GLU A 591 -32.40 -3.49 17.05
C GLU A 591 -31.04 -3.56 17.76
N ALA A 592 -31.03 -3.36 19.08
CA ALA A 592 -29.84 -3.47 19.92
C ALA A 592 -29.11 -4.81 19.72
N THR A 593 -29.86 -5.91 19.79
CA THR A 593 -29.35 -7.27 19.58
C THR A 593 -28.80 -7.46 18.18
N ASN A 594 -29.47 -6.93 17.15
CA ASN A 594 -29.01 -7.04 15.76
C ASN A 594 -27.72 -6.24 15.51
N LEU A 595 -27.62 -5.03 16.06
CA LEU A 595 -26.41 -4.21 15.98
C LEU A 595 -25.20 -4.94 16.59
N VAL A 596 -25.35 -5.48 17.79
CA VAL A 596 -24.29 -6.23 18.46
C VAL A 596 -23.93 -7.52 17.70
N LYS A 597 -24.92 -8.23 17.14
CA LYS A 597 -24.65 -9.42 16.29
C LYS A 597 -23.83 -9.08 15.05
N ARG A 598 -24.10 -7.93 14.42
CA ARG A 598 -23.28 -7.44 13.30
C ARG A 598 -21.87 -7.10 13.76
N ALA A 599 -21.70 -6.49 14.93
CA ALA A 599 -20.36 -6.27 15.49
C ALA A 599 -19.60 -7.58 15.73
N LEU A 600 -20.28 -8.61 16.24
CA LEU A 600 -19.72 -9.96 16.41
C LEU A 600 -19.48 -10.70 15.09
N ALA A 601 -20.14 -10.32 14.01
CA ALA A 601 -19.82 -10.90 12.69
C ALA A 601 -18.47 -10.39 12.18
N GLU A 602 -18.12 -9.14 12.51
CA GLU A 602 -16.83 -8.53 12.17
C GLU A 602 -15.71 -8.98 13.14
N ASP A 603 -16.02 -9.13 14.44
CA ASP A 603 -15.09 -9.65 15.45
C ASP A 603 -15.74 -10.73 16.35
N PRO A 604 -15.77 -12.00 15.90
CA PRO A 604 -16.48 -13.09 16.57
C PRO A 604 -15.92 -13.48 17.94
N HIS A 605 -14.67 -13.13 18.22
CA HIS A 605 -13.95 -13.55 19.43
C HIS A 605 -13.89 -12.44 20.49
N ASN A 606 -14.48 -11.28 20.21
CA ASN A 606 -14.46 -10.14 21.12
C ASN A 606 -15.29 -10.39 22.39
N GLY A 607 -14.60 -10.54 23.53
CA GLY A 607 -15.24 -10.75 24.82
C GLY A 607 -16.23 -9.64 25.22
N ALA A 608 -15.94 -8.40 24.87
CA ALA A 608 -16.84 -7.28 25.21
C ALA A 608 -18.09 -7.22 24.33
N TYR A 609 -18.00 -7.68 23.08
CA TYR A 609 -19.18 -7.74 22.21
C TYR A 609 -20.09 -8.91 22.64
N LEU A 610 -19.49 -10.02 23.09
CA LEU A 610 -20.22 -11.13 23.72
C LEU A 610 -20.93 -10.68 25.01
N ASP A 611 -20.28 -9.87 25.84
CA ASP A 611 -20.89 -9.23 27.02
C ASP A 611 -22.12 -8.40 26.63
N SER A 612 -21.97 -7.54 25.62
CA SER A 612 -23.03 -6.68 25.10
C SER A 612 -24.23 -7.48 24.60
N LEU A 613 -23.97 -8.58 23.89
CA LEU A 613 -25.01 -9.46 23.37
C LEU A 613 -25.74 -10.17 24.51
N GLY A 614 -24.98 -10.66 25.49
CA GLY A 614 -25.53 -11.29 26.68
C GLY A 614 -26.39 -10.33 27.50
N TRP A 615 -25.95 -9.07 27.65
CA TRP A 615 -26.73 -8.03 28.31
C TRP A 615 -28.02 -7.68 27.56
N ALA A 616 -27.96 -7.57 26.23
CA ALA A 616 -29.15 -7.38 25.41
C ALA A 616 -30.16 -8.54 25.58
N TYR A 617 -29.69 -9.79 25.56
CA TYR A 617 -30.55 -10.95 25.83
C TYR A 617 -31.11 -10.95 27.25
N PHE A 618 -30.34 -10.55 28.26
CA PHE A 618 -30.81 -10.45 29.63
C PHE A 618 -31.94 -9.43 29.77
N LYS A 619 -31.81 -8.26 29.12
CA LYS A 619 -32.85 -7.22 29.06
C LYS A 619 -34.09 -7.67 28.31
N GLN A 620 -33.94 -8.57 27.33
CA GLN A 620 -35.05 -9.26 26.65
C GLN A 620 -35.66 -10.43 27.45
N ASN A 621 -35.17 -10.70 28.67
CA ASN A 621 -35.56 -11.85 29.49
C ASN A 621 -35.22 -13.23 28.86
N ARG A 622 -34.28 -13.27 27.92
CA ARG A 622 -33.78 -14.49 27.25
C ARG A 622 -32.57 -15.05 28.01
N LEU A 623 -32.83 -15.55 29.21
CA LEU A 623 -31.79 -15.83 30.21
C LEU A 623 -30.79 -16.93 29.80
N ALA A 624 -31.24 -17.97 29.08
CA ALA A 624 -30.36 -19.04 28.63
C ALA A 624 -29.34 -18.56 27.57
N GLU A 625 -29.78 -17.68 26.68
CA GLU A 625 -28.92 -17.09 25.65
C GLU A 625 -27.97 -16.05 26.27
N ALA A 626 -28.46 -15.28 27.24
CA ALA A 626 -27.64 -14.38 28.03
C ALA A 626 -26.52 -15.13 28.77
N GLU A 627 -26.83 -16.23 29.45
CA GLU A 627 -25.84 -17.09 30.12
C GLU A 627 -24.81 -17.62 29.11
N GLY A 628 -25.26 -18.15 27.97
CA GLY A 628 -24.38 -18.70 26.95
C GLY A 628 -23.40 -17.66 26.38
N SER A 629 -23.87 -16.43 26.12
CA SER A 629 -23.01 -15.35 25.64
C SER A 629 -22.05 -14.83 26.72
N LEU A 630 -22.52 -14.60 27.95
CA LEU A 630 -21.70 -14.06 29.03
C LEU A 630 -20.64 -15.05 29.54
N ARG A 631 -20.93 -16.36 29.51
CA ARG A 631 -19.90 -17.38 29.82
C ARG A 631 -18.75 -17.33 28.83
N LYS A 632 -19.06 -17.26 27.53
CA LYS A 632 -18.04 -17.06 26.49
C LYS A 632 -17.31 -15.74 26.69
N ALA A 633 -18.00 -14.67 27.07
CA ALA A 633 -17.39 -13.38 27.37
C ALA A 633 -16.36 -13.48 28.51
N VAL A 634 -16.69 -14.19 29.61
CA VAL A 634 -15.77 -14.45 30.74
C VAL A 634 -14.60 -15.35 30.34
N GLU A 635 -14.82 -16.34 29.46
CA GLU A 635 -13.74 -17.18 28.93
C GLU A 635 -12.72 -16.37 28.12
N ARG A 636 -13.14 -15.27 27.47
CA ARG A 636 -12.25 -14.38 26.72
C ARG A 636 -11.64 -13.28 27.57
N ASN A 637 -12.45 -12.63 28.40
CA ASN A 637 -12.07 -11.45 29.17
C ASN A 637 -12.40 -11.67 30.66
N GLY A 638 -11.75 -12.67 31.27
CA GLY A 638 -12.03 -13.07 32.64
C GLY A 638 -11.72 -11.99 33.70
N HIS A 639 -10.92 -10.99 33.39
CA HIS A 639 -10.55 -9.94 34.33
C HIS A 639 -11.43 -8.68 34.23
N ASP A 640 -12.45 -8.67 33.36
CA ASP A 640 -13.40 -7.54 33.30
C ASP A 640 -14.48 -7.69 34.40
N PRO A 641 -14.51 -6.78 35.38
CA PRO A 641 -15.46 -6.84 36.49
C PRO A 641 -16.92 -6.68 36.03
N THR A 642 -17.17 -5.96 34.93
CA THR A 642 -18.52 -5.70 34.42
C THR A 642 -19.13 -6.97 33.84
N ILE A 643 -18.33 -7.74 33.08
CA ILE A 643 -18.80 -9.00 32.48
C ILE A 643 -19.20 -9.99 33.57
N ARG A 644 -18.40 -10.04 34.64
CA ARG A 644 -18.69 -10.88 35.82
C ARG A 644 -19.93 -10.41 36.59
N ASP A 645 -20.12 -9.10 36.76
CA ASP A 645 -21.35 -8.54 37.36
C ASP A 645 -22.59 -8.94 36.56
N HIS A 646 -22.56 -8.74 35.23
CA HIS A 646 -23.66 -9.15 34.34
C HIS A 646 -23.94 -10.66 34.40
N LEU A 647 -22.90 -11.51 34.43
CA LEU A 647 -23.09 -12.95 34.56
C LEU A 647 -23.70 -13.32 35.92
N GLY A 648 -23.28 -12.64 37.00
CA GLY A 648 -23.89 -12.79 38.31
C GLY A 648 -25.36 -12.38 38.34
N ASP A 649 -25.73 -11.29 37.65
CA ASP A 649 -27.12 -10.84 37.49
C ASP A 649 -27.97 -11.89 36.75
N VAL A 650 -27.42 -12.50 35.70
CA VAL A 650 -28.06 -13.62 35.00
C VAL A 650 -28.26 -14.82 35.93
N TYR A 651 -27.24 -15.24 36.67
CA TYR A 651 -27.36 -16.37 37.60
C TYR A 651 -28.35 -16.11 38.73
N SER A 652 -28.38 -14.89 39.25
CA SER A 652 -29.35 -14.47 40.27
C SER A 652 -30.78 -14.61 39.74
N LYS A 653 -31.03 -14.14 38.51
CA LYS A 653 -32.36 -14.21 37.87
C LYS A 653 -32.75 -15.64 37.44
N LEU A 654 -31.77 -16.49 37.17
CA LEU A 654 -31.95 -17.93 36.92
C LEU A 654 -32.19 -18.75 38.20
N GLY A 655 -32.16 -18.12 39.39
CA GLY A 655 -32.32 -18.82 40.66
C GLY A 655 -31.10 -19.66 41.06
N ARG A 656 -29.88 -19.26 40.63
CA ARG A 656 -28.60 -19.90 40.97
C ARG A 656 -27.77 -18.98 41.87
N PRO A 657 -28.16 -18.80 43.14
CA PRO A 657 -27.59 -17.76 44.00
C PRO A 657 -26.11 -17.98 44.35
N ASP A 658 -25.66 -19.23 44.48
CA ASP A 658 -24.24 -19.52 44.77
C ASP A 658 -23.33 -19.09 43.63
N LEU A 659 -23.75 -19.33 42.37
CA LEU A 659 -23.02 -18.88 41.19
C LEU A 659 -23.04 -17.37 41.05
N ALA A 660 -24.18 -16.73 41.38
CA ALA A 660 -24.30 -15.28 41.38
C ALA A 660 -23.32 -14.62 42.38
N ALA A 661 -23.31 -15.12 43.62
CA ALA A 661 -22.41 -14.63 44.66
C ALA A 661 -20.94 -14.80 44.25
N ALA A 662 -20.57 -15.96 43.69
CA ALA A 662 -19.21 -16.22 43.24
C ALA A 662 -18.74 -15.26 42.14
N GLU A 663 -19.59 -14.95 41.15
CA GLU A 663 -19.21 -14.01 40.08
C GLU A 663 -19.17 -12.56 40.58
N TRP A 664 -20.09 -12.15 41.44
CA TRP A 664 -20.06 -10.82 42.07
C TRP A 664 -18.85 -10.62 42.99
N GLU A 665 -18.44 -11.64 43.75
CA GLU A 665 -17.22 -11.57 44.57
C GLU A 665 -15.96 -11.41 43.71
N LYS A 666 -15.87 -12.14 42.59
CA LYS A 666 -14.79 -11.97 41.62
C LYS A 666 -14.82 -10.59 40.97
N ALA A 667 -15.99 -10.08 40.60
CA ALA A 667 -16.13 -8.73 40.07
C ALA A 667 -15.65 -7.65 41.07
N LEU A 668 -15.98 -7.78 42.36
CA LEU A 668 -15.49 -6.89 43.41
C LEU A 668 -13.96 -6.98 43.58
N ALA A 669 -13.40 -8.18 43.49
CA ALA A 669 -11.95 -8.35 43.53
C ALA A 669 -11.27 -7.61 42.37
N GLU A 670 -11.79 -7.77 41.14
CA GLU A 670 -11.27 -7.08 39.96
C GLU A 670 -11.38 -5.55 40.07
N TRP A 671 -12.52 -5.01 40.54
CA TRP A 671 -12.68 -3.56 40.74
C TRP A 671 -11.74 -2.97 41.80
N ARG A 672 -11.40 -3.73 42.85
CA ARG A 672 -10.41 -3.28 43.85
C ARG A 672 -9.01 -3.13 43.27
N HIS A 673 -8.71 -3.84 42.19
CA HIS A 673 -7.45 -3.76 41.46
C HIS A 673 -7.52 -2.86 40.21
N ALA A 674 -8.64 -2.17 39.97
CA ALA A 674 -8.80 -1.24 38.86
C ALA A 674 -8.08 0.10 39.12
N LEU A 675 -7.70 0.79 38.04
CA LEU A 675 -7.08 2.12 38.15
C LEU A 675 -8.08 3.15 38.74
N PRO A 676 -7.60 4.24 39.36
CA PRO A 676 -8.49 5.24 39.99
C PRO A 676 -9.56 5.81 39.07
N THR A 677 -9.21 6.09 37.81
CA THR A 677 -10.15 6.60 36.79
C THR A 677 -11.12 5.54 36.27
N GLU A 678 -10.78 4.26 36.43
CA GLU A 678 -11.62 3.11 36.06
C GLU A 678 -12.50 2.64 37.21
N ASN A 679 -12.21 3.07 38.44
CA ASN A 679 -12.99 2.72 39.62
C ASN A 679 -14.36 3.42 39.61
N GLU A 680 -15.40 2.62 39.40
CA GLU A 680 -16.79 3.06 39.43
C GLU A 680 -17.39 2.84 40.82
N THR A 681 -17.03 3.71 41.75
CA THR A 681 -17.43 3.64 43.17
C THR A 681 -18.93 3.36 43.36
N ASP A 682 -19.78 3.95 42.53
CA ASP A 682 -21.24 3.77 42.59
C ASP A 682 -21.65 2.34 42.21
N LYS A 683 -21.01 1.75 41.19
CA LYS A 683 -21.26 0.35 40.80
C LYS A 683 -20.69 -0.64 41.81
N VAL A 684 -19.50 -0.35 42.36
CA VAL A 684 -18.91 -1.15 43.44
C VAL A 684 -19.85 -1.19 44.64
N ALA A 685 -20.34 -0.03 45.09
CA ALA A 685 -21.30 0.05 46.19
C ALA A 685 -22.61 -0.69 45.89
N ALA A 686 -23.15 -0.54 44.66
CA ALA A 686 -24.34 -1.27 44.25
C ALA A 686 -24.12 -2.79 44.26
N LEU A 687 -22.97 -3.26 43.81
CA LEU A 687 -22.64 -4.69 43.80
C LEU A 687 -22.42 -5.24 45.21
N GLU A 688 -21.76 -4.49 46.09
CA GLU A 688 -21.62 -4.85 47.52
C GLU A 688 -23.00 -5.00 48.18
N GLN A 689 -23.94 -4.10 47.84
CA GLN A 689 -25.32 -4.19 48.30
C GLN A 689 -26.02 -5.43 47.73
N LYS A 690 -25.95 -5.70 46.41
CA LYS A 690 -26.50 -6.92 45.79
C LYS A 690 -26.03 -8.19 46.50
N LEU A 691 -24.71 -8.26 46.79
CA LEU A 691 -24.09 -9.40 47.45
C LEU A 691 -24.56 -9.54 48.90
N SER A 692 -24.64 -8.43 49.65
CA SER A 692 -25.15 -8.41 51.02
C SER A 692 -26.60 -8.90 51.09
N ASP A 693 -27.47 -8.35 50.23
CA ASP A 693 -28.89 -8.70 50.18
C ASP A 693 -29.10 -10.17 49.79
N LEU A 694 -28.27 -10.71 48.90
CA LEU A 694 -28.29 -12.12 48.53
C LEU A 694 -27.87 -13.01 49.71
N LYS A 695 -26.76 -12.68 50.40
CA LYS A 695 -26.27 -13.44 51.56
C LYS A 695 -27.30 -13.46 52.70
N HIS A 696 -27.95 -12.32 52.96
CA HIS A 696 -29.00 -12.24 53.97
C HIS A 696 -30.21 -13.13 53.61
N ARG A 697 -30.67 -13.11 52.35
CA ARG A 697 -31.75 -13.98 51.87
C ARG A 697 -31.41 -15.47 52.01
N LEU A 698 -30.18 -15.86 51.65
CA LEU A 698 -29.72 -17.24 51.79
C LEU A 698 -29.65 -17.69 53.25
N ALA A 699 -29.18 -16.83 54.15
CA ALA A 699 -29.16 -17.10 55.59
C ALA A 699 -30.57 -17.28 56.16
N GLN A 700 -31.53 -16.45 55.76
CA GLN A 700 -32.94 -16.60 56.16
C GLN A 700 -33.58 -17.89 55.63
N GLN A 701 -33.31 -18.26 54.38
CA GLN A 701 -33.82 -19.51 53.80
C GLN A 701 -33.23 -20.74 54.50
N LYS A 702 -31.94 -20.70 54.86
CA LYS A 702 -31.29 -21.77 55.60
C LYS A 702 -31.87 -21.91 57.01
N ALA A 703 -32.05 -20.79 57.72
CA ALA A 703 -32.69 -20.77 59.04
C ALA A 703 -34.17 -21.23 58.99
N ALA A 704 -34.91 -20.90 57.92
CA ALA A 704 -36.29 -21.36 57.74
C ALA A 704 -36.39 -22.85 57.32
N GLY A 705 -35.38 -23.38 56.63
CA GLY A 705 -35.26 -24.80 56.31
C GLY A 705 -34.88 -25.67 57.51
N GLU A 706 -34.04 -25.14 58.41
CA GLU A 706 -33.66 -25.79 59.68
C GLU A 706 -34.76 -25.70 60.77
N ALA A 707 -35.71 -24.77 60.64
CA ALA A 707 -36.80 -24.55 61.59
C ALA A 707 -38.11 -25.30 61.29
N LYS A 708 -38.15 -26.22 60.31
CA LYS A 708 -39.27 -27.16 60.13
C LYS A 708 -38.99 -28.45 60.90
N PRO A 709 -39.69 -28.74 62.03
CA PRO A 709 -39.70 -30.08 62.60
C PRO A 709 -40.52 -31.02 61.69
N GLU A 710 -40.12 -32.30 61.64
CA GLU A 710 -40.85 -33.41 61.01
C GLU A 710 -42.31 -33.53 61.47
#